data_AF-A0A6P3VF81-F1
#
_entry.id   AF-A0A6P3VF81-F1
#
_cell.length_a   1.000
_cell.length_b   1.000
_cell.length_c   1.000
_cell.angle_alpha   90.00
_cell.angle_beta   90.00
_cell.angle_gamma   90.00
#
_symmetry.space_group_name_H-M   'P 1'
#
loop_
_entity.id
_entity.type
_entity.pdbx_description
1 polymer ?
#
loop_
_entity_poly.entity_id
_entity_poly.type
_entity_poly.pdbx_seq_one_letter_code
_entity_poly.pdbx_strand_id
1 'polypeptide(L)'
;MESSYEPEVQLKLVGGGGSIVPPIPQPVEREQWSSKIEFFLAVAGHIVGLGNVWRFPYLCYKNGGGVFFIPYVVFLFACGMPLFFLETSLGQYTSQGGITCWKKMCPLFEGLGYGSQVVVLYTGIYYIIILAWAFLYLFHSFSSELPWASCRNYWNTENCFEYDQTNLTEDTSVKTTSSVVEFWERRILGLSRGIEELGVVRWDLALCLLLAWIICYFCVWKGVKSTGKVVYFTATFPYVMLLVLLVRGLTLPGAADGIKFYLYPDPARLADPQVWMDAGSQVFYSYGVCTGVLTALGSYNKYDNNCYKDCIYLCLLNSLTSFVAGFAIFSVLGFMAHEQGLDISMVAESGPGLAFIAYPRAVALMPLPQLWAIFFFIMIVFLGLDSEFVCHEALVTAISDMYPSFFRGQNKRKILLLLISIVSFLIGLVMVTEGGLYVFQLFDYYACSGMTLLTFAILQSVCIGWVYGAENMYDNIEDMIGYRPWPVMKYCWQYVTPIVCMATLVFSIVKYTPLQFNNTYEYPWWGYAIGGLFTLSSTLVVPLWMVYAICTTPGTMRERIQTLCTPAKDLPSGQSRQKELQLVTFETFTALQTLRPGSTTLQTLRPGSTTLQTLGPGSTTLQTLGPGSTTLQTLGPGSTTLQTLGPGSTTLRSLRPGSTTLRSLRPGSTHSDSLRTSRIT
;
A
#
# COMPACT_ATOMS: atom_id res chain seq x y z
N MET A 1 32.85 6.24 36.80
CA MET A 1 32.36 4.94 37.28
C MET A 1 32.50 3.96 36.14
N GLU A 2 33.52 3.12 36.24
CA GLU A 2 33.84 2.05 35.31
C GLU A 2 32.76 0.97 35.31
N SER A 3 32.50 0.36 34.15
CA SER A 3 31.80 -0.90 34.04
C SER A 3 32.53 -1.77 33.02
N SER A 4 33.48 -2.54 33.56
CA SER A 4 33.96 -3.87 33.15
C SER A 4 33.67 -4.36 31.73
N TYR A 5 34.75 -4.44 30.94
CA TYR A 5 34.94 -5.42 29.87
C TYR A 5 35.30 -6.78 30.49
N GLU A 6 34.58 -7.85 30.13
CA GLU A 6 35.06 -9.23 30.23
C GLU A 6 35.43 -9.73 28.82
N PRO A 7 36.65 -10.25 28.58
CA PRO A 7 36.98 -10.92 27.33
C PRO A 7 36.73 -12.42 27.48
N GLU A 8 35.74 -12.98 26.79
CA GLU A 8 35.66 -14.43 26.59
C GLU A 8 36.80 -14.90 25.69
N VAL A 9 37.68 -15.68 26.29
CA VAL A 9 38.81 -16.37 25.66
C VAL A 9 38.29 -17.43 24.70
N GLN A 10 38.45 -17.21 23.38
CA GLN A 10 38.29 -18.28 22.39
C GLN A 10 39.50 -19.20 22.39
N LEU A 11 39.28 -20.45 22.79
CA LEU A 11 40.25 -21.54 22.68
C LEU A 11 40.51 -21.86 21.19
N LYS A 12 41.68 -21.49 20.67
CA LYS A 12 42.17 -21.91 19.35
C LYS A 12 42.60 -23.37 19.40
N LEU A 13 41.79 -24.27 18.85
CA LEU A 13 42.25 -25.59 18.42
C LEU A 13 42.95 -25.44 17.07
N VAL A 14 44.28 -25.53 17.08
CA VAL A 14 45.10 -25.68 15.88
C VAL A 14 45.05 -27.15 15.45
N GLY A 15 44.55 -27.42 14.24
CA GLY A 15 44.67 -28.74 13.62
C GLY A 15 43.86 -28.89 12.33
N GLY A 16 44.55 -28.85 11.18
CA GLY A 16 44.06 -29.35 9.90
C GLY A 16 43.67 -28.28 8.88
N GLY A 17 44.49 -28.09 7.86
CA GLY A 17 44.25 -27.17 6.75
C GLY A 17 43.00 -27.53 5.95
N GLY A 18 41.99 -26.68 6.02
CA GLY A 18 40.84 -26.65 5.13
C GLY A 18 40.48 -25.19 4.88
N SER A 19 40.38 -24.81 3.61
CA SER A 19 40.06 -23.47 3.16
C SER A 19 38.86 -22.91 3.93
N ILE A 20 39.05 -21.75 4.58
CA ILE A 20 37.98 -21.01 5.26
C ILE A 20 37.03 -20.52 4.15
N VAL A 21 35.94 -21.25 3.93
CA VAL A 21 34.79 -20.74 3.19
C VAL A 21 34.27 -19.55 4.01
N PRO A 22 34.26 -18.32 3.48
CA PRO A 22 33.68 -17.19 4.21
C PRO A 22 32.23 -17.54 4.56
N PRO A 23 31.74 -17.19 5.76
CA PRO A 23 30.35 -17.42 6.12
C PRO A 23 29.45 -16.81 5.05
N ILE A 24 28.59 -17.64 4.47
CA ILE A 24 27.55 -17.21 3.54
C ILE A 24 26.84 -16.03 4.20
N PRO A 25 26.77 -14.84 3.57
CA PRO A 25 26.04 -13.72 4.13
C PRO A 25 24.62 -14.19 4.43
N GLN A 26 24.22 -14.20 5.71
CA GLN A 26 22.83 -14.51 6.03
C GLN A 26 21.94 -13.55 5.24
N PRO A 27 20.89 -14.06 4.57
CA PRO A 27 19.94 -13.19 3.90
C PRO A 27 19.40 -12.22 4.94
N VAL A 28 19.54 -10.92 4.67
CA VAL A 28 19.01 -9.88 5.55
C VAL A 28 17.50 -10.06 5.54
N GLU A 29 16.96 -10.50 6.67
CA GLU A 29 15.54 -10.73 6.81
C GLU A 29 14.81 -9.38 6.70
N ARG A 30 13.88 -9.28 5.76
CA ARG A 30 13.09 -8.06 5.56
C ARG A 30 12.28 -7.78 6.82
N GLU A 31 12.21 -6.52 7.24
CA GLU A 31 11.28 -6.13 8.31
C GLU A 31 9.85 -6.56 7.93
N GLN A 32 9.02 -6.91 8.90
CA GLN A 32 7.63 -7.32 8.66
C GLN A 32 6.67 -6.50 9.52
N TRP A 33 5.41 -6.43 9.12
CA TRP A 33 4.33 -5.92 9.99
C TRP A 33 4.32 -6.65 11.33
N SER A 34 4.10 -5.92 12.43
CA SER A 34 4.10 -6.55 13.76
C SER A 34 2.82 -7.36 13.99
N SER A 35 1.73 -6.97 13.33
CA SER A 35 0.49 -7.73 13.31
C SER A 35 -0.22 -7.59 11.95
N LYS A 36 -1.13 -8.53 11.66
CA LYS A 36 -1.96 -8.48 10.46
C LYS A 36 -2.86 -7.24 10.40
N ILE A 37 -3.31 -6.75 11.56
CA ILE A 37 -4.17 -5.57 11.66
C ILE A 37 -3.39 -4.31 11.26
N GLU A 38 -2.09 -4.23 11.57
CA GLU A 38 -1.24 -3.10 11.14
C GLU A 38 -1.19 -2.99 9.61
N PHE A 39 -1.00 -4.12 8.91
CA PHE A 39 -1.07 -4.16 7.45
C PHE A 39 -2.46 -3.75 6.95
N PHE A 40 -3.52 -4.36 7.49
CA PHE A 40 -4.89 -4.11 7.05
C PHE A 40 -5.28 -2.62 7.20
N LEU A 41 -4.97 -2.02 8.35
CA LEU A 41 -5.26 -0.60 8.61
C LEU A 41 -4.38 0.32 7.77
N ALA A 42 -3.11 -0.01 7.53
CA ALA A 42 -2.24 0.79 6.66
C ALA A 42 -2.73 0.79 5.21
N VAL A 43 -3.17 -0.36 4.70
CA VAL A 43 -3.77 -0.42 3.36
C VAL A 43 -5.14 0.27 3.33
N ALA A 44 -5.97 0.10 4.38
CA ALA A 44 -7.25 0.78 4.47
C ALA A 44 -7.10 2.31 4.48
N GLY A 45 -6.14 2.86 5.23
CA GLY A 45 -5.85 4.29 5.24
C GLY A 45 -5.27 4.80 3.92
N HIS A 46 -4.55 3.96 3.17
CA HIS A 46 -4.08 4.32 1.83
C HIS A 46 -5.24 4.43 0.82
N ILE A 47 -6.13 3.44 0.78
CA ILE A 47 -7.21 3.36 -0.22
C ILE A 47 -8.43 4.21 0.14
N VAL A 48 -8.66 4.44 1.43
CA VAL A 48 -9.71 5.34 1.93
C VAL A 48 -9.09 6.69 2.24
N GLY A 49 -9.11 7.56 1.22
CA GLY A 49 -8.59 8.92 1.31
C GLY A 49 -9.65 9.95 0.97
N LEU A 50 -9.19 11.16 0.64
CA LEU A 50 -10.08 12.27 0.29
C LEU A 50 -10.96 11.95 -0.93
N GLY A 51 -10.44 11.19 -1.90
CA GLY A 51 -11.18 10.76 -3.10
C GLY A 51 -12.52 10.06 -2.81
N ASN A 52 -12.61 9.34 -1.68
CA ASN A 52 -13.83 8.67 -1.24
C ASN A 52 -14.90 9.66 -0.76
N VAL A 53 -14.48 10.78 -0.17
CA VAL A 53 -15.37 11.77 0.45
C VAL A 53 -15.78 12.85 -0.55
N TRP A 54 -14.85 13.38 -1.35
CA TRP A 54 -15.13 14.57 -2.17
C TRP A 54 -15.25 14.33 -3.69
N ARG A 55 -14.85 13.16 -4.17
CA ARG A 55 -14.80 12.86 -5.61
C ARG A 55 -15.83 11.82 -5.98
N PHE A 56 -15.86 10.70 -5.26
CA PHE A 56 -16.85 9.66 -5.52
C PHE A 56 -18.29 10.16 -5.45
N PRO A 57 -18.72 10.91 -4.41
CA PRO A 57 -20.10 11.37 -4.33
C PRO A 57 -20.44 12.34 -5.48
N TYR A 58 -19.53 13.26 -5.79
CA TYR A 58 -19.67 14.18 -6.91
C TYR A 58 -19.82 13.45 -8.25
N LEU A 59 -18.98 12.43 -8.51
CA LEU A 59 -19.05 11.62 -9.72
C LEU A 59 -20.35 10.84 -9.84
N CYS A 60 -20.88 10.30 -8.73
CA CYS A 60 -22.18 9.63 -8.74
C CYS A 60 -23.27 10.57 -9.24
N TYR A 61 -23.38 11.75 -8.63
CA TYR A 61 -24.37 12.76 -9.03
C TYR A 61 -24.19 13.19 -10.49
N LYS A 62 -22.99 13.64 -10.88
CA LYS A 62 -22.68 14.10 -12.24
C LYS A 62 -23.01 13.07 -13.32
N ASN A 63 -22.90 11.78 -12.99
CA ASN A 63 -23.03 10.68 -13.93
C ASN A 63 -24.34 9.88 -13.79
N GLY A 64 -25.42 10.54 -13.35
CA GLY A 64 -26.77 9.96 -13.36
C GLY A 64 -27.16 9.27 -12.05
N GLY A 65 -26.61 9.73 -10.93
CA GLY A 65 -26.92 9.28 -9.58
C GLY A 65 -26.70 7.78 -9.40
N GLY A 66 -27.77 7.07 -9.02
CA GLY A 66 -27.74 5.63 -8.75
C GLY A 66 -27.32 4.75 -9.94
N VAL A 67 -27.38 5.27 -11.16
CA VAL A 67 -27.00 4.53 -12.37
C VAL A 67 -25.48 4.41 -12.51
N PHE A 68 -24.71 5.36 -11.96
CA PHE A 68 -23.24 5.35 -11.96
C PHE A 68 -22.65 4.11 -11.27
N PHE A 69 -23.39 3.49 -10.34
CA PHE A 69 -22.92 2.29 -9.65
C PHE A 69 -22.76 1.09 -10.60
N ILE A 70 -23.51 1.02 -11.70
CA ILE A 70 -23.39 -0.06 -12.68
C ILE A 70 -21.98 -0.10 -13.30
N PRO A 71 -21.51 0.96 -13.99
CA PRO A 71 -20.16 0.97 -14.54
C PRO A 71 -19.09 0.90 -13.43
N TYR A 72 -19.31 1.54 -12.28
CA TYR A 72 -18.37 1.46 -11.15
C TYR A 72 -18.17 0.02 -10.64
N VAL A 73 -19.26 -0.73 -10.44
CA VAL A 73 -19.21 -2.13 -10.00
C VAL A 73 -18.59 -3.04 -11.08
N VAL A 74 -18.85 -2.76 -12.36
CA VAL A 74 -18.18 -3.47 -13.47
C VAL A 74 -16.67 -3.27 -13.39
N PHE A 75 -16.19 -2.03 -13.33
CA PHE A 75 -14.75 -1.75 -13.21
C PHE A 75 -14.13 -2.28 -11.92
N LEU A 76 -14.88 -2.28 -10.81
CA LEU A 76 -14.47 -2.85 -9.54
C LEU A 76 -14.09 -4.33 -9.68
N PHE A 77 -15.00 -5.16 -10.21
CA PHE A 77 -14.76 -6.60 -10.31
C PHE A 77 -13.91 -6.99 -11.54
N ALA A 78 -14.00 -6.23 -12.63
CA ALA A 78 -13.27 -6.51 -13.86
C ALA A 78 -11.79 -6.09 -13.78
N CYS A 79 -11.50 -4.94 -13.15
CA CYS A 79 -10.17 -4.33 -13.17
C CYS A 79 -9.61 -4.06 -11.77
N GLY A 80 -10.35 -3.35 -10.92
CA GLY A 80 -9.87 -2.87 -9.62
C GLY A 80 -9.40 -3.99 -8.70
N MET A 81 -10.31 -4.90 -8.33
CA MET A 81 -10.02 -6.01 -7.42
C MET A 81 -8.96 -6.98 -7.98
N PRO A 82 -9.00 -7.38 -9.28
CA PRO A 82 -7.92 -8.17 -9.86
C PRO A 82 -6.55 -7.49 -9.78
N LEU A 83 -6.41 -6.22 -10.16
CA LEU A 83 -5.12 -5.53 -10.12
C LEU A 83 -4.63 -5.29 -8.69
N PHE A 84 -5.54 -4.99 -7.78
CA PHE A 84 -5.24 -4.84 -6.35
C PHE A 84 -4.66 -6.13 -5.77
N PHE A 85 -5.28 -7.27 -6.11
CA PHE A 85 -4.80 -8.58 -5.71
C PHE A 85 -3.45 -8.93 -6.37
N LEU A 86 -3.29 -8.58 -7.64
CA LEU A 86 -2.04 -8.77 -8.39
C LEU A 86 -0.86 -8.08 -7.70
N GLU A 87 -0.96 -6.78 -7.45
CA GLU A 87 0.13 -6.00 -6.86
C GLU A 87 0.46 -6.43 -5.43
N THR A 88 -0.56 -6.69 -4.61
CA THR A 88 -0.38 -7.15 -3.23
C THR A 88 0.31 -8.51 -3.19
N SER A 89 -0.12 -9.46 -4.03
CA SER A 89 0.47 -10.80 -4.10
C SER A 89 1.88 -10.78 -4.69
N LEU A 90 2.14 -9.93 -5.69
CA LEU A 90 3.48 -9.75 -6.27
C LEU A 90 4.48 -9.22 -5.24
N GLY A 91 4.06 -8.21 -4.45
CA GLY A 91 4.84 -7.68 -3.34
C GLY A 91 5.16 -8.74 -2.30
N GLN A 92 4.14 -9.46 -1.83
CA GLN A 92 4.29 -10.50 -0.82
C GLN A 92 5.20 -11.65 -1.29
N TYR A 93 5.03 -12.10 -2.54
CA TYR A 93 5.82 -13.18 -3.11
C TYR A 93 7.30 -12.81 -3.26
N THR A 94 7.59 -11.62 -3.77
CA THR A 94 8.97 -11.17 -3.96
C THR A 94 9.64 -10.69 -2.69
N SER A 95 8.86 -10.25 -1.69
CA SER A 95 9.36 -9.52 -0.53
C SER A 95 10.27 -8.34 -0.93
N GLN A 96 9.91 -7.64 -2.01
CA GLN A 96 10.65 -6.50 -2.56
C GLN A 96 9.72 -5.37 -3.02
N GLY A 97 10.22 -4.13 -3.02
CA GLY A 97 9.55 -2.95 -3.55
C GLY A 97 9.38 -3.00 -5.06
N GLY A 98 8.58 -2.06 -5.60
CA GLY A 98 8.08 -2.10 -6.98
C GLY A 98 9.14 -2.31 -8.07
N ILE A 99 10.27 -1.60 -8.02
CA ILE A 99 11.32 -1.70 -9.05
C ILE A 99 11.97 -3.09 -9.05
N THR A 100 12.52 -3.51 -7.91
CA THR A 100 13.22 -4.79 -7.80
C THR A 100 12.28 -5.98 -8.01
N CYS A 101 11.01 -5.81 -7.63
CA CYS A 101 9.94 -6.77 -7.90
C CYS A 101 9.78 -7.03 -9.41
N TRP A 102 9.58 -5.99 -10.24
CA TRP A 102 9.48 -6.16 -11.70
C TRP A 102 10.77 -6.68 -12.32
N LYS A 103 11.93 -6.21 -11.85
CA LYS A 103 13.24 -6.71 -12.27
C LYS A 103 13.40 -8.22 -12.08
N LYS A 104 12.89 -8.76 -10.96
CA LYS A 104 12.97 -10.21 -10.69
C LYS A 104 11.91 -11.02 -11.43
N MET A 105 10.71 -10.47 -11.61
CA MET A 105 9.62 -11.17 -12.29
C MET A 105 9.81 -11.24 -13.80
N CYS A 106 10.08 -10.08 -14.40
CA CYS A 106 10.26 -9.94 -15.83
C CYS A 106 11.14 -8.72 -16.11
N PRO A 107 12.47 -8.88 -16.22
CA PRO A 107 13.42 -7.79 -16.47
C PRO A 107 13.04 -6.85 -17.64
N LEU A 108 12.38 -7.37 -18.67
CA LEU A 108 11.88 -6.57 -19.80
C LEU A 108 10.92 -5.46 -19.35
N PHE A 109 10.09 -5.74 -18.34
CA PHE A 109 9.07 -4.84 -17.81
C PHE A 109 9.53 -4.08 -16.55
N GLU A 110 10.82 -4.11 -16.19
CA GLU A 110 11.35 -3.36 -15.03
C GLU A 110 11.04 -1.85 -15.11
N GLY A 111 10.86 -1.31 -16.31
CA GLY A 111 10.37 0.07 -16.55
C GLY A 111 9.02 0.39 -15.87
N LEU A 112 8.13 -0.59 -15.65
CA LEU A 112 6.89 -0.39 -14.88
C LEU A 112 7.18 0.04 -13.44
N GLY A 113 8.24 -0.53 -12.85
CA GLY A 113 8.70 -0.14 -11.52
C GLY A 113 9.14 1.32 -11.49
N TYR A 114 9.99 1.75 -12.42
CA TYR A 114 10.45 3.15 -12.46
C TYR A 114 9.31 4.12 -12.77
N GLY A 115 8.47 3.82 -13.76
CA GLY A 115 7.33 4.65 -14.13
C GLY A 115 6.33 4.83 -12.99
N SER A 116 6.03 3.76 -12.24
CA SER A 116 5.15 3.83 -11.06
C SER A 116 5.76 4.67 -9.92
N GLN A 117 7.08 4.61 -9.68
CA GLN A 117 7.73 5.48 -8.70
C GLN A 117 7.67 6.97 -9.09
N VAL A 118 7.73 7.31 -10.38
CA VAL A 118 7.54 8.69 -10.84
C VAL A 118 6.12 9.17 -10.52
N VAL A 119 5.11 8.33 -10.76
CA VAL A 119 3.71 8.64 -10.41
C VAL A 119 3.53 8.85 -8.90
N VAL A 120 4.10 7.96 -8.07
CA VAL A 120 4.04 8.10 -6.60
C VAL A 120 4.75 9.37 -6.13
N LEU A 121 5.90 9.71 -6.72
CA LEU A 121 6.62 10.94 -6.39
C LEU A 121 5.77 12.18 -6.70
N TYR A 122 5.19 12.25 -7.90
CA TYR A 122 4.29 13.35 -8.25
C TYR A 122 3.08 13.41 -7.33
N THR A 123 2.47 12.26 -7.03
CA THR A 123 1.36 12.15 -6.08
C THR A 123 1.72 12.77 -4.75
N GLY A 124 2.84 12.35 -4.13
CA GLY A 124 3.24 12.88 -2.83
C GLY A 124 3.53 14.38 -2.83
N ILE A 125 4.08 14.94 -3.92
CA ILE A 125 4.40 16.37 -4.00
C ILE A 125 3.12 17.23 -4.02
N TYR A 126 2.10 16.87 -4.82
CA TYR A 126 0.89 17.70 -4.90
C TYR A 126 -0.14 17.36 -3.81
N TYR A 127 -0.27 16.08 -3.45
CA TYR A 127 -1.33 15.64 -2.53
C TYR A 127 -1.14 16.23 -1.13
N ILE A 128 0.10 16.35 -0.66
CA ILE A 128 0.41 16.95 0.64
C ILE A 128 0.02 18.43 0.75
N ILE A 129 -0.14 19.15 -0.38
CA ILE A 129 -0.62 20.54 -0.38
C ILE A 129 -2.04 20.62 0.19
N ILE A 130 -2.86 19.59 0.00
CA ILE A 130 -4.21 19.53 0.57
C ILE A 130 -4.17 19.50 2.10
N LEU A 131 -3.19 18.80 2.69
CA LEU A 131 -3.01 18.81 4.15
C LEU A 131 -2.64 20.20 4.64
N ALA A 132 -1.83 20.95 3.88
CA ALA A 132 -1.49 22.33 4.24
C ALA A 132 -2.74 23.23 4.27
N TRP A 133 -3.64 23.10 3.30
CA TRP A 133 -4.95 23.77 3.32
C TRP A 133 -5.78 23.33 4.54
N ALA A 134 -5.87 22.02 4.80
CA ALA A 134 -6.63 21.48 5.91
C ALA A 134 -6.12 21.93 7.28
N PHE A 135 -4.79 21.98 7.49
CA PHE A 135 -4.20 22.54 8.71
C PHE A 135 -4.53 24.01 8.88
N LEU A 136 -4.44 24.81 7.82
CA LEU A 136 -4.76 26.23 7.89
C LEU A 136 -6.23 26.47 8.25
N TYR A 137 -7.16 25.72 7.65
CA TYR A 137 -8.57 25.75 8.02
C TYR A 137 -8.83 25.26 9.45
N LEU A 138 -8.12 24.21 9.89
CA LEU A 138 -8.19 23.72 11.26
C LEU A 138 -7.78 24.81 12.26
N PHE A 139 -6.69 25.53 12.00
CA PHE A 139 -6.25 26.62 12.87
C PHE A 139 -7.25 27.78 12.90
N HIS A 140 -7.83 28.14 11.76
CA HIS A 140 -8.89 29.14 11.70
C HIS A 140 -10.20 28.69 12.39
N SER A 141 -10.43 27.39 12.53
CA SER A 141 -11.62 26.86 13.23
C SER A 141 -11.63 27.12 14.74
N PHE A 142 -10.49 27.48 15.34
CA PHE A 142 -10.38 27.86 16.77
C PHE A 142 -10.72 29.34 17.03
N SER A 143 -11.52 29.95 16.16
CA SER A 143 -11.98 31.33 16.28
C SER A 143 -13.36 31.38 16.93
N SER A 144 -13.68 32.47 17.64
CA SER A 144 -14.99 32.64 18.27
C SER A 144 -16.13 32.67 17.25
N GLU A 145 -15.89 33.30 16.10
CA GLU A 145 -16.73 33.27 14.92
C GLU A 145 -15.91 32.67 13.79
N LEU A 146 -16.50 31.78 13.00
CA LEU A 146 -15.77 31.16 11.89
C LEU A 146 -15.43 32.23 10.84
N PRO A 147 -14.16 32.38 10.41
CA PRO A 147 -13.75 33.47 9.52
C PRO A 147 -14.44 33.49 8.15
N TRP A 148 -14.98 32.35 7.71
CA TRP A 148 -15.72 32.23 6.45
C TRP A 148 -17.24 32.46 6.61
N ALA A 149 -17.74 32.65 7.84
CA ALA A 149 -19.16 32.85 8.09
C ALA A 149 -19.64 34.29 7.80
N SER A 150 -18.74 35.27 7.82
CA SER A 150 -19.08 36.69 7.62
C SER A 150 -18.22 37.39 6.57
N CYS A 151 -18.76 38.49 6.02
CA CYS A 151 -18.10 39.40 5.09
C CYS A 151 -17.35 40.55 5.81
N ARG A 152 -17.22 40.48 7.14
CA ARG A 152 -16.66 41.56 7.98
C ARG A 152 -15.15 41.44 8.19
N ASN A 153 -14.43 40.91 7.20
CA ASN A 153 -13.00 40.68 7.31
C ASN A 153 -12.21 41.53 6.32
N TYR A 154 -10.92 41.75 6.59
CA TYR A 154 -10.06 42.62 5.78
C TYR A 154 -9.82 42.12 4.34
N TRP A 155 -10.08 40.84 4.06
CA TRP A 155 -9.94 40.25 2.72
C TRP A 155 -11.21 40.36 1.88
N ASN A 156 -12.34 40.73 2.48
CA ASN A 156 -13.62 40.77 1.79
C ASN A 156 -13.76 41.98 0.88
N THR A 157 -14.55 41.83 -0.19
CA THR A 157 -14.91 42.95 -1.08
C THR A 157 -16.25 43.57 -0.73
N GLU A 158 -16.53 44.74 -1.31
CA GLU A 158 -17.86 45.37 -1.27
C GLU A 158 -18.95 44.49 -1.93
N ASN A 159 -18.57 43.55 -2.80
CA ASN A 159 -19.49 42.62 -3.48
C ASN A 159 -19.69 41.30 -2.70
N CYS A 160 -19.12 41.21 -1.50
CA CYS A 160 -19.28 40.05 -0.62
C CYS A 160 -20.70 40.01 -0.06
N PHE A 161 -21.32 38.83 -0.06
CA PHE A 161 -22.62 38.65 0.60
C PHE A 161 -22.64 37.48 1.58
N GLU A 162 -23.43 37.66 2.64
CA GLU A 162 -23.77 36.67 3.67
C GLU A 162 -25.16 36.12 3.36
N TYR A 163 -25.33 34.80 3.41
CA TYR A 163 -26.63 34.16 3.10
C TYR A 163 -27.71 34.42 4.17
N ASP A 164 -27.33 34.94 5.34
CA ASP A 164 -28.24 35.21 6.47
C ASP A 164 -29.05 36.52 6.31
N GLN A 165 -28.76 37.32 5.27
CA GLN A 165 -29.49 38.56 4.98
C GLN A 165 -30.52 38.36 3.86
N THR A 166 -31.79 38.25 4.26
CA THR A 166 -33.00 38.04 3.44
C THR A 166 -33.40 39.19 2.50
N ASN A 167 -32.45 39.98 2.00
CA ASN A 167 -32.73 41.05 1.03
C ASN A 167 -31.75 41.00 -0.15
N LEU A 168 -31.84 39.95 -0.96
CA LEU A 168 -31.37 40.03 -2.34
C LEU A 168 -32.38 40.88 -3.11
N THR A 169 -32.23 42.20 -3.07
CA THR A 169 -32.80 43.06 -4.12
C THR A 169 -32.14 42.63 -5.43
N GLU A 170 -32.96 42.14 -6.36
CA GLU A 170 -32.60 41.88 -7.75
C GLU A 170 -31.99 43.15 -8.37
N ASP A 171 -30.67 43.28 -8.32
CA ASP A 171 -29.94 44.21 -9.19
C ASP A 171 -28.87 43.40 -9.94
N THR A 172 -29.32 42.78 -11.04
CA THR A 172 -28.59 41.85 -11.90
C THR A 172 -27.53 42.53 -12.77
N SER A 173 -26.55 43.22 -12.17
CA SER A 173 -25.38 43.72 -12.92
C SER A 173 -24.03 43.59 -12.23
N VAL A 174 -23.97 43.23 -10.94
CA VAL A 174 -22.71 43.05 -10.20
C VAL A 174 -22.49 41.57 -9.89
N LYS A 175 -21.33 41.01 -10.27
CA LYS A 175 -20.93 39.65 -9.88
C LYS A 175 -20.70 39.62 -8.36
N THR A 176 -21.69 39.15 -7.61
CA THR A 176 -21.60 38.98 -6.15
C THR A 176 -20.94 37.65 -5.80
N THR A 177 -20.09 37.66 -4.76
CA THR A 177 -19.32 36.49 -4.29
C THR A 177 -19.62 36.19 -2.83
N SER A 178 -19.77 34.92 -2.48
CA SER A 178 -20.08 34.56 -1.08
C SER A 178 -18.87 34.70 -0.16
N SER A 179 -19.11 34.95 1.13
CA SER A 179 -18.07 35.06 2.17
C SER A 179 -17.08 33.89 2.17
N VAL A 180 -17.56 32.67 1.95
CA VAL A 180 -16.76 31.44 1.96
C VAL A 180 -15.86 31.33 0.71
N VAL A 181 -16.38 31.70 -0.46
CA VAL A 181 -15.59 31.75 -1.70
C VAL A 181 -14.49 32.80 -1.58
N GLU A 182 -14.81 34.00 -1.06
CA GLU A 182 -13.78 35.02 -0.84
C GLU A 182 -12.75 34.60 0.21
N PHE A 183 -13.16 33.89 1.27
CA PHE A 183 -12.21 33.33 2.23
C PHE A 183 -11.23 32.36 1.56
N TRP A 184 -11.72 31.43 0.73
CA TRP A 184 -10.89 30.48 0.00
C TRP A 184 -9.95 31.18 -1.00
N GLU A 185 -10.52 31.97 -1.92
CA GLU A 185 -9.77 32.56 -3.02
C GLU A 185 -8.83 33.67 -2.55
N ARG A 186 -9.25 34.54 -1.63
CA ARG A 186 -8.49 35.75 -1.26
C ARG A 186 -7.65 35.58 0.01
N ARG A 187 -8.21 34.94 1.06
CA ARG A 187 -7.49 34.81 2.34
C ARG A 187 -6.56 33.60 2.36
N ILE A 188 -7.06 32.44 1.99
CA ILE A 188 -6.31 31.19 2.03
C ILE A 188 -5.29 31.17 0.89
N LEU A 189 -5.77 31.21 -0.35
CA LEU A 189 -4.92 31.09 -1.54
C LEU A 189 -4.25 32.41 -1.93
N GLY A 190 -4.99 33.53 -1.91
CA GLY A 190 -4.53 34.77 -2.54
C GLY A 190 -4.45 34.61 -4.06
N LEU A 191 -5.48 34.03 -4.67
CA LEU A 191 -5.49 33.54 -6.03
C LEU A 191 -5.10 34.63 -7.05
N SER A 192 -4.08 34.34 -7.85
CA SER A 192 -3.66 35.20 -8.96
C SER A 192 -4.60 35.08 -10.17
N ARG A 193 -4.36 35.88 -11.22
CA ARG A 193 -5.21 35.86 -12.43
C ARG A 193 -5.02 34.61 -13.30
N GLY A 194 -3.88 33.93 -13.16
CA GLY A 194 -3.49 32.83 -14.03
C GLY A 194 -2.14 32.25 -13.66
N ILE A 195 -1.76 31.14 -14.31
CA ILE A 195 -0.49 30.44 -14.06
C ILE A 195 0.73 31.26 -14.49
N GLU A 196 0.57 32.24 -15.37
CA GLU A 196 1.62 33.18 -15.78
C GLU A 196 2.09 34.08 -14.62
N GLU A 197 1.19 34.35 -13.67
CA GLU A 197 1.42 35.21 -12.52
C GLU A 197 1.47 34.34 -11.25
N LEU A 198 2.60 33.66 -11.01
CA LEU A 198 2.75 32.81 -9.82
C LEU A 198 2.65 33.57 -8.49
N GLY A 199 2.97 34.87 -8.49
CA GLY A 199 2.90 35.75 -7.33
C GLY A 199 3.87 35.38 -6.22
N VAL A 200 3.52 35.71 -4.97
CA VAL A 200 4.37 35.50 -3.79
C VAL A 200 4.01 34.18 -3.07
N VAL A 201 4.98 33.58 -2.37
CA VAL A 201 4.73 32.43 -1.49
C VAL A 201 3.86 32.85 -0.31
N ARG A 202 2.74 32.14 -0.09
CA ARG A 202 1.87 32.36 1.08
C ARG A 202 2.52 31.70 2.30
N TRP A 203 3.15 32.49 3.16
CA TRP A 203 3.91 31.98 4.32
C TRP A 203 3.08 31.14 5.29
N ASP A 204 1.81 31.49 5.51
CA ASP A 204 0.89 30.70 6.33
C ASP A 204 0.75 29.25 5.81
N LEU A 205 0.59 29.11 4.48
CA LEU A 205 0.51 27.81 3.81
C LEU A 205 1.87 27.10 3.78
N ALA A 206 2.97 27.82 3.55
CA ALA A 206 4.31 27.24 3.57
C ALA A 206 4.66 26.65 4.95
N LEU A 207 4.25 27.30 6.05
CA LEU A 207 4.42 26.77 7.41
C LEU A 207 3.52 25.55 7.66
N CYS A 208 2.27 25.56 7.19
CA CYS A 208 1.39 24.39 7.28
C CYS A 208 1.91 23.21 6.44
N LEU A 209 2.50 23.48 5.28
CA LEU A 209 3.15 22.49 4.42
C LEU A 209 4.38 21.90 5.11
N LEU A 210 5.22 22.74 5.73
CA LEU A 210 6.35 22.27 6.54
C LEU A 210 5.88 21.38 7.69
N LEU A 211 4.82 21.78 8.40
CA LEU A 211 4.21 20.99 9.46
C LEU A 211 3.75 19.62 8.93
N ALA A 212 3.05 19.58 7.80
CA ALA A 212 2.59 18.33 7.19
C ALA A 212 3.76 17.38 6.87
N TRP A 213 4.85 17.89 6.29
CA TRP A 213 6.06 17.11 6.02
C TRP A 213 6.75 16.61 7.29
N ILE A 214 6.81 17.43 8.34
CA ILE A 214 7.38 17.02 9.63
C ILE A 214 6.58 15.87 10.23
N ILE A 215 5.25 15.96 10.24
CA ILE A 215 4.40 14.89 10.76
C ILE A 215 4.56 13.63 9.91
N CYS A 216 4.48 13.73 8.58
CA CYS A 216 4.67 12.61 7.65
C CYS A 216 6.02 11.90 7.88
N TYR A 217 7.11 12.66 8.00
CA TYR A 217 8.44 12.11 8.29
C TYR A 217 8.44 11.28 9.58
N PHE A 218 7.89 11.80 10.68
CA PHE A 218 7.86 11.07 11.96
C PHE A 218 6.88 9.88 11.95
N CYS A 219 5.83 9.88 11.12
CA CYS A 219 4.98 8.71 10.93
C CYS A 219 5.77 7.52 10.35
N VAL A 220 6.71 7.79 9.44
CA VAL A 220 7.43 6.78 8.63
C VAL A 220 8.87 6.51 9.09
N TRP A 221 9.42 7.30 10.01
CA TRP A 221 10.86 7.28 10.34
C TRP A 221 11.43 5.93 10.81
N LYS A 222 10.61 5.02 11.36
CA LYS A 222 11.00 3.63 11.71
C LYS A 222 10.38 2.59 10.76
N GLY A 223 10.03 3.01 9.55
CA GLY A 223 9.33 2.19 8.54
C GLY A 223 7.98 1.68 9.04
N VAL A 224 7.60 0.50 8.55
CA VAL A 224 6.35 -0.20 8.90
C VAL A 224 6.10 -0.37 10.40
N LYS A 225 7.14 -0.34 11.25
CA LYS A 225 6.98 -0.41 12.71
C LYS A 225 6.40 0.85 13.33
N SER A 226 6.69 2.04 12.78
CA SER A 226 6.08 3.30 13.22
C SER A 226 4.73 3.48 12.55
N THR A 227 4.71 3.31 11.23
CA THR A 227 3.50 3.38 10.40
C THR A 227 2.37 2.51 10.97
N GLY A 228 2.66 1.24 11.26
CA GLY A 228 1.67 0.30 11.81
C GLY A 228 1.07 0.73 13.16
N LYS A 229 1.76 1.57 13.94
CA LYS A 229 1.23 2.10 15.21
C LYS A 229 0.38 3.35 15.01
N VAL A 230 0.79 4.24 14.12
CA VAL A 230 0.07 5.49 13.83
C VAL A 230 -1.32 5.20 13.25
N VAL A 231 -1.41 4.23 12.33
CA VAL A 231 -2.65 3.87 11.62
C VAL A 231 -3.79 3.38 12.51
N TYR A 232 -3.50 2.91 13.73
CA TYR A 232 -4.56 2.55 14.67
C TYR A 232 -5.47 3.72 14.99
N PHE A 233 -4.92 4.93 15.03
CA PHE A 233 -5.69 6.13 15.29
C PHE A 233 -6.07 6.85 14.00
N THR A 234 -5.09 7.11 13.12
CA THR A 234 -5.30 7.92 11.92
C THR A 234 -6.26 7.26 10.94
N ALA A 235 -6.21 5.94 10.77
CA ALA A 235 -7.13 5.24 9.86
C ALA A 235 -8.51 5.00 10.47
N THR A 236 -8.64 4.88 11.80
CA THR A 236 -9.93 4.56 12.44
C THR A 236 -10.77 5.80 12.73
N PHE A 237 -10.15 6.92 13.05
CA PHE A 237 -10.84 8.17 13.38
C PHE A 237 -11.76 8.67 12.25
N PRO A 238 -11.36 8.67 10.96
CA PRO A 238 -12.25 9.06 9.89
C PRO A 238 -13.52 8.23 9.79
N TYR A 239 -13.50 6.93 10.11
CA TYR A 239 -14.72 6.12 10.13
C TYR A 239 -15.67 6.53 11.25
N VAL A 240 -15.13 6.80 12.44
CA VAL A 240 -15.93 7.33 13.55
C VAL A 240 -16.56 8.66 13.15
N MET A 241 -15.77 9.55 12.53
CA MET A 241 -16.27 10.85 12.11
C MET A 241 -17.30 10.75 10.99
N LEU A 242 -17.08 9.90 9.98
CA LEU A 242 -18.05 9.65 8.91
C LEU A 242 -19.38 9.13 9.47
N LEU A 243 -19.36 8.26 10.49
CA LEU A 243 -20.58 7.81 11.15
C LEU A 243 -21.29 8.96 11.88
N VAL A 244 -20.55 9.81 12.60
CA VAL A 244 -21.10 10.98 13.28
C VAL A 244 -21.71 11.97 12.28
N LEU A 245 -21.01 12.26 11.18
CA LEU A 245 -21.49 13.13 10.11
C LEU A 245 -22.69 12.54 9.37
N LEU A 246 -22.72 11.23 9.17
CA LEU A 246 -23.87 10.55 8.59
C LEU A 246 -25.11 10.71 9.49
N VAL A 247 -25.00 10.39 10.78
CA VAL A 247 -26.11 10.53 11.72
C VAL A 247 -26.56 11.98 11.78
N ARG A 248 -25.63 12.93 11.91
CA ARG A 248 -25.96 14.35 11.94
C ARG A 248 -26.62 14.81 10.65
N GLY A 249 -26.01 14.52 9.50
CA GLY A 249 -26.48 14.90 8.18
C GLY A 249 -27.89 14.40 7.90
N LEU A 250 -28.18 13.14 8.23
CA LEU A 250 -29.52 12.54 8.06
C LEU A 250 -30.59 13.15 8.98
N THR A 251 -30.20 13.78 10.10
CA THR A 251 -31.13 14.46 11.03
C THR A 251 -31.43 15.91 10.65
N LEU A 252 -30.72 16.48 9.67
CA LEU A 252 -30.93 17.86 9.24
C LEU A 252 -32.15 17.99 8.31
N PRO A 253 -32.85 19.14 8.31
CA PRO A 253 -33.91 19.41 7.34
C PRO A 253 -33.32 19.42 5.92
N GLY A 254 -34.10 19.04 4.90
CA GLY A 254 -33.61 18.98 3.51
C GLY A 254 -32.67 17.81 3.17
N ALA A 255 -32.27 16.99 4.14
CA ALA A 255 -31.37 15.85 3.91
C ALA A 255 -31.92 14.85 2.87
N ALA A 256 -33.24 14.64 2.84
CA ALA A 256 -33.90 13.75 1.89
C ALA A 256 -33.73 14.22 0.43
N ASP A 257 -33.76 15.53 0.18
CA ASP A 257 -33.57 16.11 -1.15
C ASP A 257 -32.14 15.89 -1.63
N GLY A 258 -31.17 16.06 -0.73
CA GLY A 258 -29.76 15.73 -0.97
C GLY A 258 -29.54 14.28 -1.36
N ILE A 259 -30.11 13.33 -0.62
CA ILE A 259 -29.99 11.89 -0.90
C ILE A 259 -30.69 11.54 -2.23
N LYS A 260 -31.84 12.16 -2.51
CA LYS A 260 -32.49 12.01 -3.80
C LYS A 260 -31.57 12.48 -4.91
N PHE A 261 -30.91 13.63 -4.77
CA PHE A 261 -29.92 14.12 -5.74
C PHE A 261 -28.73 13.16 -5.93
N TYR A 262 -28.30 12.49 -4.86
CA TYR A 262 -27.22 11.52 -4.91
C TYR A 262 -27.58 10.23 -5.66
N LEU A 263 -28.79 9.70 -5.44
CA LEU A 263 -29.17 8.34 -5.88
C LEU A 263 -30.21 8.28 -7.00
N TYR A 264 -30.88 9.39 -7.33
CA TYR A 264 -31.94 9.36 -8.33
C TYR A 264 -31.37 8.88 -9.68
N PRO A 265 -31.89 7.76 -10.23
CA PRO A 265 -31.29 7.15 -11.41
C PRO A 265 -31.70 7.88 -12.68
N ASP A 266 -30.71 8.27 -13.50
CA ASP A 266 -30.92 8.70 -14.89
C ASP A 266 -30.31 7.68 -15.88
N PRO A 267 -31.12 6.74 -16.42
CA PRO A 267 -30.63 5.70 -17.32
C PRO A 267 -30.01 6.23 -18.62
N ALA A 268 -30.38 7.44 -19.07
CA ALA A 268 -29.85 8.02 -20.30
C ALA A 268 -28.32 8.24 -20.22
N ARG A 269 -27.80 8.46 -19.00
CA ARG A 269 -26.37 8.67 -18.76
C ARG A 269 -25.51 7.43 -19.06
N LEU A 270 -26.06 6.20 -19.06
CA LEU A 270 -25.27 5.00 -19.42
C LEU A 270 -24.80 4.99 -20.88
N ALA A 271 -25.51 5.69 -21.76
CA ALA A 271 -25.14 5.82 -23.16
C ALA A 271 -23.94 6.76 -23.36
N ASP A 272 -23.66 7.63 -22.39
CA ASP A 272 -22.50 8.53 -22.41
C ASP A 272 -21.24 7.76 -21.98
N PRO A 273 -20.26 7.55 -22.87
CA PRO A 273 -19.09 6.77 -22.49
C PRO A 273 -18.14 7.54 -21.55
N GLN A 274 -18.34 8.85 -21.34
CA GLN A 274 -17.66 9.59 -20.26
C GLN A 274 -17.99 8.99 -18.88
N VAL A 275 -19.21 8.50 -18.69
CA VAL A 275 -19.65 7.88 -17.42
C VAL A 275 -18.80 6.64 -17.10
N TRP A 276 -18.48 5.85 -18.12
CA TRP A 276 -17.62 4.67 -17.97
C TRP A 276 -16.16 5.06 -17.70
N MET A 277 -15.66 6.12 -18.34
CA MET A 277 -14.31 6.63 -18.07
C MET A 277 -14.16 7.18 -16.65
N ASP A 278 -15.14 7.94 -16.18
CA ASP A 278 -15.16 8.49 -14.83
C ASP A 278 -15.22 7.35 -13.80
N ALA A 279 -16.03 6.31 -14.05
CA ALA A 279 -16.12 5.13 -13.21
C ALA A 279 -14.79 4.35 -13.13
N GLY A 280 -14.18 4.06 -14.29
CA GLY A 280 -12.89 3.38 -14.35
C GLY A 280 -11.78 4.19 -13.67
N SER A 281 -11.66 5.47 -14.01
CA SER A 281 -10.66 6.37 -13.40
C SER A 281 -10.83 6.45 -11.88
N GLN A 282 -12.07 6.51 -11.39
CA GLN A 282 -12.36 6.52 -9.96
C GLN A 282 -11.95 5.22 -9.27
N VAL A 283 -12.22 4.05 -9.87
CA VAL A 283 -11.78 2.76 -9.30
C VAL A 283 -10.26 2.69 -9.22
N PHE A 284 -9.56 3.07 -10.29
CA PHE A 284 -8.11 3.02 -10.33
C PHE A 284 -7.47 3.97 -9.31
N TYR A 285 -7.92 5.22 -9.29
CA TYR A 285 -7.42 6.23 -8.37
C TYR A 285 -7.74 5.88 -6.91
N SER A 286 -8.98 5.48 -6.60
CA SER A 286 -9.40 5.17 -5.24
C SER A 286 -8.71 3.93 -4.66
N TYR A 287 -8.33 2.97 -5.50
CA TYR A 287 -7.68 1.74 -5.03
C TYR A 287 -6.15 1.89 -4.97
N GLY A 288 -5.60 2.98 -5.49
CA GLY A 288 -4.14 3.19 -5.56
C GLY A 288 -3.42 2.16 -6.44
N VAL A 289 -4.14 1.48 -7.35
CA VAL A 289 -3.53 0.47 -8.24
C VAL A 289 -2.66 1.14 -9.31
N CYS A 290 -1.70 0.38 -9.82
CA CYS A 290 -0.67 0.80 -10.78
C CYS A 290 0.36 1.81 -10.24
N THR A 291 0.33 2.11 -8.94
CA THR A 291 1.28 3.05 -8.30
C THR A 291 2.48 2.35 -7.67
N GLY A 292 2.41 1.03 -7.47
CA GLY A 292 3.47 0.26 -6.80
C GLY A 292 3.48 0.38 -5.28
N VAL A 293 2.56 1.18 -4.71
CA VAL A 293 2.35 1.28 -3.26
C VAL A 293 1.89 -0.06 -2.66
N LEU A 294 0.91 -0.71 -3.30
CA LEU A 294 0.39 -2.00 -2.83
C LEU A 294 1.47 -3.09 -2.88
N THR A 295 2.32 -3.07 -3.90
CA THR A 295 3.50 -3.94 -3.99
C THR A 295 4.46 -3.70 -2.82
N ALA A 296 4.73 -2.43 -2.48
CA ALA A 296 5.57 -2.09 -1.33
C ALA A 296 4.94 -2.54 0.00
N LEU A 297 3.66 -2.24 0.26
CA LEU A 297 3.00 -2.67 1.51
C LEU A 297 2.90 -4.19 1.62
N GLY A 298 2.57 -4.87 0.52
CA GLY A 298 2.49 -6.33 0.44
C GLY A 298 3.84 -7.00 0.67
N SER A 299 4.95 -6.37 0.27
CA SER A 299 6.29 -6.92 0.48
C SER A 299 6.70 -7.06 1.95
N TYR A 300 6.06 -6.33 2.85
CA TYR A 300 6.27 -6.41 4.30
C TYR A 300 5.39 -7.47 4.97
N ASN A 301 4.53 -8.16 4.22
CA ASN A 301 3.74 -9.26 4.72
C ASN A 301 4.59 -10.51 4.94
N LYS A 302 4.11 -11.38 5.83
CA LYS A 302 4.60 -12.74 5.90
C LYS A 302 4.26 -13.48 4.61
N TYR A 303 5.16 -14.36 4.19
CA TYR A 303 4.99 -15.14 2.96
C TYR A 303 3.68 -15.95 2.95
N ASP A 304 3.30 -16.50 4.10
CA ASP A 304 2.11 -17.33 4.31
C ASP A 304 0.83 -16.54 4.64
N ASN A 305 0.87 -15.20 4.58
CA ASN A 305 -0.32 -14.40 4.85
C ASN A 305 -1.35 -14.59 3.72
N ASN A 306 -2.63 -14.72 4.09
CA ASN A 306 -3.71 -14.85 3.13
C ASN A 306 -4.06 -13.50 2.46
N CYS A 307 -3.25 -13.10 1.48
CA CYS A 307 -3.42 -11.86 0.73
C CYS A 307 -4.73 -11.84 -0.07
N TYR A 308 -5.23 -12.98 -0.56
CA TYR A 308 -6.47 -13.03 -1.34
C TYR A 308 -7.69 -12.57 -0.52
N LYS A 309 -7.86 -13.09 0.70
CA LYS A 309 -8.95 -12.65 1.59
C LYS A 309 -8.79 -11.19 1.99
N ASP A 310 -7.56 -10.77 2.30
CA ASP A 310 -7.28 -9.40 2.70
C ASP A 310 -7.67 -8.42 1.58
N CYS A 311 -7.28 -8.72 0.33
CA CYS A 311 -7.67 -7.91 -0.82
C CYS A 311 -9.18 -7.81 -1.00
N ILE A 312 -9.93 -8.92 -0.89
CA ILE A 312 -11.41 -8.87 -1.01
C ILE A 312 -12.01 -7.95 0.05
N TYR A 313 -11.61 -8.11 1.31
CA TYR A 313 -12.14 -7.29 2.41
C TYR A 313 -11.77 -5.81 2.26
N LEU A 314 -10.55 -5.50 1.85
CA LEU A 314 -10.07 -4.13 1.64
C LEU A 314 -10.78 -3.44 0.47
N CYS A 315 -10.98 -4.15 -0.65
CA CYS A 315 -11.74 -3.65 -1.80
C CYS A 315 -13.19 -3.32 -1.39
N LEU A 316 -13.86 -4.25 -0.72
CA LEU A 316 -15.23 -4.02 -0.25
C LEU A 316 -15.32 -2.86 0.76
N LEU A 317 -14.37 -2.77 1.69
CA LEU A 317 -14.28 -1.68 2.65
C LEU A 317 -14.15 -0.33 1.93
N ASN A 318 -13.27 -0.23 0.94
CA ASN A 318 -13.04 0.99 0.18
C ASN A 318 -14.32 1.48 -0.52
N SER A 319 -14.94 0.61 -1.32
CA SER A 319 -16.16 0.97 -2.07
C SER A 319 -17.37 1.24 -1.17
N LEU A 320 -17.52 0.49 -0.07
CA LEU A 320 -18.58 0.75 0.91
C LEU A 320 -18.38 2.09 1.62
N THR A 321 -17.14 2.44 1.93
CA THR A 321 -16.83 3.73 2.56
C THR A 321 -17.17 4.89 1.64
N SER A 322 -16.84 4.79 0.36
CA SER A 322 -17.24 5.80 -0.65
C SER A 322 -18.75 5.96 -0.74
N PHE A 323 -19.49 4.85 -0.71
CA PHE A 323 -20.95 4.87 -0.73
C PHE A 323 -21.53 5.57 0.50
N VAL A 324 -21.06 5.20 1.70
CA VAL A 324 -21.50 5.78 2.98
C VAL A 324 -21.12 7.27 3.09
N ALA A 325 -19.91 7.63 2.66
CA ALA A 325 -19.46 9.01 2.60
C ALA A 325 -20.35 9.85 1.67
N GLY A 326 -20.87 9.26 0.58
CA GLY A 326 -21.85 9.90 -0.29
C GLY A 326 -23.12 10.33 0.44
N PHE A 327 -23.70 9.47 1.29
CA PHE A 327 -24.84 9.87 2.13
C PHE A 327 -24.48 10.97 3.12
N ALA A 328 -23.33 10.87 3.79
CA ALA A 328 -22.90 11.89 4.76
C ALA A 328 -22.74 13.27 4.10
N ILE A 329 -22.14 13.32 2.91
CA ILE A 329 -21.90 14.58 2.18
C ILE A 329 -23.18 15.13 1.57
N PHE A 330 -23.96 14.32 0.85
CA PHE A 330 -25.17 14.80 0.17
C PHE A 330 -26.31 15.15 1.14
N SER A 331 -26.40 14.51 2.29
CA SER A 331 -27.38 14.92 3.32
C SER A 331 -27.10 16.34 3.85
N VAL A 332 -25.82 16.68 4.06
CA VAL A 332 -25.39 18.03 4.47
C VAL A 332 -25.55 19.05 3.33
N LEU A 333 -25.27 18.69 2.08
CA LEU A 333 -25.53 19.54 0.92
C LEU A 333 -27.03 19.81 0.73
N GLY A 334 -27.88 18.81 0.92
CA GLY A 334 -29.33 18.96 0.87
C GLY A 334 -29.86 19.92 1.94
N PHE A 335 -29.31 19.84 3.16
CA PHE A 335 -29.59 20.82 4.21
C PHE A 335 -29.21 22.25 3.81
N MET A 336 -27.99 22.44 3.30
CA MET A 336 -27.54 23.76 2.87
C MET A 336 -28.42 24.34 1.76
N ALA A 337 -28.80 23.52 0.78
CA ALA A 337 -29.70 23.92 -0.30
C ALA A 337 -31.09 24.31 0.22
N HIS A 338 -31.62 23.56 1.18
CA HIS A 338 -32.92 23.82 1.81
C HIS A 338 -32.94 25.13 2.60
N GLU A 339 -31.94 25.35 3.46
CA GLU A 339 -31.83 26.57 4.28
C GLU A 339 -31.63 27.83 3.42
N GLN A 340 -30.97 27.71 2.28
CA GLN A 340 -30.66 28.84 1.40
C GLN A 340 -31.67 29.01 0.25
N GLY A 341 -32.64 28.10 0.11
CA GLY A 341 -33.59 28.11 -1.00
C GLY A 341 -32.92 27.98 -2.38
N LEU A 342 -31.77 27.31 -2.47
CA LEU A 342 -31.01 27.12 -3.70
C LEU A 342 -31.21 25.70 -4.27
N ASP A 343 -31.02 25.55 -5.58
CA ASP A 343 -30.92 24.23 -6.19
C ASP A 343 -29.61 23.54 -5.78
N ILE A 344 -29.68 22.24 -5.49
CA ILE A 344 -28.53 21.44 -5.02
C ILE A 344 -27.38 21.45 -6.06
N SER A 345 -27.69 21.56 -7.36
CA SER A 345 -26.68 21.63 -8.42
C SER A 345 -25.78 22.86 -8.33
N MET A 346 -26.26 23.97 -7.76
CA MET A 346 -25.51 25.21 -7.60
C MET A 346 -24.53 25.18 -6.42
N VAL A 347 -24.70 24.21 -5.51
CA VAL A 347 -23.85 24.05 -4.32
C VAL A 347 -22.94 22.83 -4.38
N ALA A 348 -23.18 21.93 -5.34
CA ALA A 348 -22.37 20.74 -5.56
C ALA A 348 -21.09 21.07 -6.35
N GLU A 349 -20.03 21.44 -5.63
CA GLU A 349 -18.70 21.65 -6.20
C GLU A 349 -17.90 20.35 -6.34
N SER A 350 -16.89 20.35 -7.23
CA SER A 350 -15.97 19.23 -7.43
C SER A 350 -14.61 19.46 -6.78
N GLY A 351 -13.98 18.38 -6.30
CA GLY A 351 -12.58 18.43 -5.85
C GLY A 351 -12.39 19.28 -4.59
N PRO A 352 -11.33 20.11 -4.49
CA PRO A 352 -11.08 20.94 -3.32
C PRO A 352 -12.23 21.88 -2.95
N GLY A 353 -12.98 22.39 -3.92
CA GLY A 353 -14.13 23.26 -3.67
C GLY A 353 -15.21 22.63 -2.78
N LEU A 354 -15.43 21.32 -2.92
CA LEU A 354 -16.40 20.62 -2.07
C LEU A 354 -16.01 20.65 -0.58
N ALA A 355 -14.73 20.41 -0.27
CA ALA A 355 -14.25 20.35 1.12
C ALA A 355 -13.90 21.73 1.70
N PHE A 356 -13.49 22.68 0.87
CA PHE A 356 -13.00 23.99 1.34
C PHE A 356 -13.97 25.15 1.05
N ILE A 357 -15.06 24.92 0.30
CA ILE A 357 -16.11 25.94 0.04
C ILE A 357 -17.48 25.41 0.47
N ALA A 358 -17.97 24.35 -0.17
CA ALA A 358 -19.34 23.88 0.08
C ALA A 358 -19.54 23.34 1.51
N TYR A 359 -18.60 22.54 2.02
CA TYR A 359 -18.74 21.96 3.36
C TYR A 359 -18.57 23.00 4.49
N PRO A 360 -17.56 23.89 4.49
CA PRO A 360 -17.43 24.92 5.52
C PRO A 360 -18.62 25.88 5.54
N ARG A 361 -19.24 26.13 4.37
CA ARG A 361 -20.49 26.87 4.24
C ARG A 361 -21.65 26.16 4.95
N ALA A 362 -21.83 24.87 4.71
CA ALA A 362 -22.88 24.10 5.38
C ALA A 362 -22.66 24.02 6.91
N VAL A 363 -21.41 23.87 7.34
CA VAL A 363 -21.04 23.84 8.76
C VAL A 363 -21.35 25.15 9.46
N ALA A 364 -21.14 26.30 8.80
CA ALA A 364 -21.43 27.62 9.36
C ALA A 364 -22.92 27.81 9.70
N LEU A 365 -23.82 27.08 9.03
CA LEU A 365 -25.27 27.10 9.29
C LEU A 365 -25.70 26.19 10.45
N MET A 366 -24.83 25.28 10.90
CA MET A 366 -25.16 24.33 11.96
C MET A 366 -24.96 24.95 13.35
N PRO A 367 -25.74 24.52 14.36
CA PRO A 367 -25.47 24.89 15.75
C PRO A 367 -24.10 24.37 16.19
N LEU A 368 -23.36 25.19 16.95
CA LEU A 368 -21.98 24.94 17.38
C LEU A 368 -21.02 24.71 16.19
N PRO A 369 -20.95 25.64 15.21
CA PRO A 369 -20.27 25.42 13.94
C PRO A 369 -18.76 25.16 14.08
N GLN A 370 -18.11 25.70 15.11
CA GLN A 370 -16.70 25.48 15.43
C GLN A 370 -16.40 24.00 15.71
N LEU A 371 -17.27 23.31 16.45
CA LEU A 371 -17.08 21.91 16.80
C LEU A 371 -17.06 21.02 15.55
N TRP A 372 -18.02 21.25 14.65
CA TRP A 372 -18.13 20.51 13.40
C TRP A 372 -16.95 20.81 12.47
N ALA A 373 -16.51 22.08 12.39
CA ALA A 373 -15.36 22.47 11.59
C ALA A 373 -14.07 21.79 12.07
N ILE A 374 -13.78 21.84 13.39
CA ILE A 374 -12.59 21.21 13.98
C ILE A 374 -12.54 19.72 13.65
N PHE A 375 -13.62 18.97 13.91
CA PHE A 375 -13.63 17.53 13.65
C PHE A 375 -13.57 17.18 12.17
N PHE A 376 -14.22 17.97 11.31
CA PHE A 376 -14.16 17.78 9.87
C PHE A 376 -12.74 17.99 9.31
N PHE A 377 -12.05 19.06 9.71
CA PHE A 377 -10.70 19.30 9.23
C PHE A 377 -9.67 18.34 9.85
N ILE A 378 -9.86 17.86 11.09
CA ILE A 378 -9.06 16.75 11.64
C ILE A 378 -9.26 15.48 10.80
N MET A 379 -10.51 15.16 10.42
CA MET A 379 -10.80 14.02 9.54
C MET A 379 -10.09 14.16 8.19
N ILE A 380 -10.14 15.33 7.54
CA ILE A 380 -9.43 15.60 6.28
C ILE A 380 -7.92 15.42 6.45
N VAL A 381 -7.34 15.95 7.54
CA VAL A 381 -5.92 15.80 7.84
C VAL A 381 -5.54 14.32 7.95
N PHE A 382 -6.29 13.49 8.67
CA PHE A 382 -5.97 12.07 8.80
C PHE A 382 -6.19 11.27 7.53
N LEU A 383 -7.29 11.51 6.79
CA LEU A 383 -7.50 10.89 5.47
C LEU A 383 -6.38 11.22 4.49
N GLY A 384 -5.89 12.47 4.51
CA GLY A 384 -4.79 12.87 3.65
C GLY A 384 -3.44 12.29 4.12
N LEU A 385 -3.19 12.30 5.43
CA LEU A 385 -1.94 11.85 6.02
C LEU A 385 -1.71 10.35 5.81
N ASP A 386 -2.76 9.53 5.91
CA ASP A 386 -2.67 8.09 5.71
C ASP A 386 -2.26 7.71 4.29
N SER A 387 -2.83 8.37 3.29
CA SER A 387 -2.41 8.17 1.89
C SER A 387 -0.97 8.67 1.67
N GLU A 388 -0.61 9.83 2.21
CA GLU A 388 0.68 10.48 1.97
C GLU A 388 1.86 9.68 2.52
N PHE A 389 1.81 9.27 3.78
CA PHE A 389 2.96 8.61 4.40
C PHE A 389 3.19 7.21 3.80
N VAL A 390 2.13 6.55 3.31
CA VAL A 390 2.25 5.27 2.60
C VAL A 390 2.94 5.46 1.24
N CYS A 391 2.58 6.50 0.49
CA CYS A 391 3.29 6.87 -0.75
C CYS A 391 4.78 7.11 -0.48
N HIS A 392 5.09 7.83 0.61
CA HIS A 392 6.46 8.09 1.02
C HIS A 392 7.22 6.82 1.42
N GLU A 393 6.57 5.90 2.15
CA GLU A 393 7.11 4.58 2.47
C GLU A 393 7.41 3.77 1.20
N ALA A 394 6.52 3.79 0.20
CA ALA A 394 6.70 3.07 -1.05
C ALA A 394 7.94 3.55 -1.83
N LEU A 395 8.14 4.87 -1.93
CA LEU A 395 9.33 5.47 -2.57
C LEU A 395 10.63 5.06 -1.88
N VAL A 396 10.67 5.21 -0.56
CA VAL A 396 11.86 4.85 0.23
C VAL A 396 12.13 3.35 0.14
N THR A 397 11.09 2.53 0.14
CA THR A 397 11.19 1.07 -0.01
C THR A 397 11.80 0.70 -1.37
N ALA A 398 11.28 1.26 -2.46
CA ALA A 398 11.76 0.95 -3.80
C ALA A 398 13.26 1.31 -3.96
N ILE A 399 13.67 2.49 -3.49
CA ILE A 399 15.07 2.94 -3.58
C ILE A 399 15.98 2.11 -2.66
N SER A 400 15.52 1.80 -1.44
CA SER A 400 16.30 1.01 -0.48
C SER A 400 16.54 -0.42 -0.99
N ASP A 401 15.55 -1.01 -1.66
CA ASP A 401 15.62 -2.37 -2.20
C ASP A 401 16.46 -2.47 -3.48
N MET A 402 16.69 -1.38 -4.20
CA MET A 402 17.62 -1.34 -5.33
C MET A 402 19.09 -1.38 -4.88
N TYR A 403 19.39 -0.74 -3.75
CA TYR A 403 20.76 -0.62 -3.21
C TYR A 403 20.88 -1.15 -1.77
N PRO A 404 20.58 -2.44 -1.54
CA PRO A 404 20.49 -3.02 -0.19
C PRO A 404 21.81 -2.98 0.58
N SER A 405 22.96 -3.03 -0.12
CA SER A 405 24.29 -2.92 0.49
C SER A 405 24.53 -1.53 1.10
N PHE A 406 24.02 -0.48 0.47
CA PHE A 406 24.16 0.89 0.95
C PHE A 406 23.19 1.19 2.09
N PHE A 407 21.92 0.78 1.96
CA PHE A 407 20.83 1.08 2.90
C PHE A 407 20.66 0.07 4.05
N ARG A 408 21.64 -0.84 4.24
CA ARG A 408 21.62 -1.90 5.29
C ARG A 408 21.43 -1.40 6.73
N GLY A 409 21.61 -0.11 7.00
CA GLY A 409 21.42 0.49 8.32
C GLY A 409 20.23 1.47 8.37
N GLN A 410 19.40 1.37 9.42
CA GLN A 410 18.20 2.19 9.61
C GLN A 410 18.47 3.71 9.55
N ASN A 411 19.66 4.16 9.93
CA ASN A 411 20.00 5.59 9.90
C ASN A 411 20.08 6.14 8.47
N LYS A 412 20.59 5.37 7.51
CA LYS A 412 20.70 5.82 6.11
C LYS A 412 19.34 5.88 5.42
N ARG A 413 18.45 4.95 5.76
CA ARG A 413 17.05 4.97 5.32
C ARG A 413 16.31 6.20 5.83
N LYS A 414 16.53 6.59 7.10
CA LYS A 414 16.00 7.84 7.68
C LYS A 414 16.53 9.09 6.97
N ILE A 415 17.82 9.11 6.62
CA ILE A 415 18.41 10.22 5.85
C ILE A 415 17.81 10.29 4.43
N LEU A 416 17.60 9.15 3.77
CA LEU A 416 16.92 9.11 2.47
C LEU A 416 15.50 9.66 2.56
N LEU A 417 14.73 9.20 3.55
CA LEU A 417 13.38 9.70 3.83
C LEU A 417 13.39 11.23 3.99
N LEU A 418 14.29 11.75 4.84
CA LEU A 418 14.42 13.19 5.07
C LEU A 418 14.79 13.95 3.79
N LEU A 419 15.71 13.43 2.98
CA LEU A 419 16.11 14.05 1.72
C LEU A 419 14.95 14.14 0.74
N ILE A 420 14.18 13.06 0.58
CA ILE A 420 13.00 13.06 -0.29
C ILE A 420 11.97 14.07 0.24
N SER A 421 11.69 14.09 1.54
CA SER A 421 10.77 15.07 2.13
C SER A 421 11.22 16.52 1.90
N ILE A 422 12.52 16.83 2.06
CA ILE A 422 13.05 18.19 1.84
C ILE A 422 12.93 18.59 0.37
N VAL A 423 13.31 17.71 -0.56
CA VAL A 423 13.20 18.00 -2.00
C VAL A 423 11.74 18.19 -2.41
N SER A 424 10.84 17.32 -1.95
CA SER A 424 9.40 17.44 -2.21
C SER A 424 8.79 18.69 -1.58
N PHE A 425 9.22 19.09 -0.38
CA PHE A 425 8.83 20.37 0.23
C PHE A 425 9.23 21.56 -0.63
N LEU A 426 10.49 21.61 -1.09
CA LEU A 426 11.00 22.70 -1.91
C LEU A 426 10.27 22.82 -3.25
N ILE A 427 9.92 21.70 -3.89
CA ILE A 427 9.08 21.70 -5.10
C ILE A 427 7.65 22.14 -4.75
N GLY A 428 7.11 21.65 -3.64
CA GLY A 428 5.78 22.00 -3.14
C GLY A 428 5.60 23.48 -2.82
N LEU A 429 6.68 24.22 -2.54
CA LEU A 429 6.64 25.69 -2.35
C LEU A 429 6.04 26.44 -3.55
N VAL A 430 6.18 25.90 -4.77
CA VAL A 430 5.59 26.48 -5.98
C VAL A 430 4.06 26.37 -5.97
N MET A 431 3.49 25.34 -5.34
CA MET A 431 2.03 25.13 -5.26
C MET A 431 1.36 25.88 -4.10
N VAL A 432 2.14 26.50 -3.21
CA VAL A 432 1.64 27.38 -2.13
C VAL A 432 1.88 28.87 -2.41
N THR A 433 2.18 29.23 -3.66
CA THR A 433 2.14 30.63 -4.12
C THR A 433 0.72 31.05 -4.47
N GLU A 434 0.52 32.34 -4.73
CA GLU A 434 -0.75 32.93 -5.17
C GLU A 434 -1.30 32.29 -6.46
N GLY A 435 -0.43 31.92 -7.41
CA GLY A 435 -0.78 31.13 -8.60
C GLY A 435 -0.68 29.61 -8.41
N GLY A 436 -0.42 29.15 -7.19
CA GLY A 436 -0.09 27.75 -6.88
C GLY A 436 -1.21 26.76 -7.15
N LEU A 437 -2.49 27.19 -7.08
CA LEU A 437 -3.64 26.34 -7.36
C LEU A 437 -3.69 25.90 -8.84
N TYR A 438 -3.24 26.74 -9.78
CA TYR A 438 -3.15 26.36 -11.20
C TYR A 438 -2.09 25.28 -11.43
N VAL A 439 -0.94 25.40 -10.76
CA VAL A 439 0.11 24.38 -10.80
C VAL A 439 -0.37 23.08 -10.16
N PHE A 440 -1.04 23.16 -9.01
CA PHE A 440 -1.66 22.03 -8.34
C PHE A 440 -2.61 21.27 -9.27
N GLN A 441 -3.47 21.97 -10.01
CA GLN A 441 -4.38 21.33 -10.96
C GLN A 441 -3.68 20.66 -12.14
N LEU A 442 -2.57 21.21 -12.63
CA LEU A 442 -1.77 20.53 -13.66
C LEU A 442 -1.22 19.19 -13.16
N PHE A 443 -0.75 19.14 -11.90
CA PHE A 443 -0.32 17.89 -11.28
C PHE A 443 -1.48 16.91 -11.12
N ASP A 444 -2.59 17.36 -10.54
CA ASP A 444 -3.77 16.52 -10.29
C ASP A 444 -4.37 15.94 -11.59
N TYR A 445 -4.44 16.75 -12.65
CA TYR A 445 -5.04 16.34 -13.91
C TYR A 445 -4.10 15.49 -14.79
N TYR A 446 -2.84 15.89 -14.94
CA TYR A 446 -1.91 15.25 -15.89
C TYR A 446 -0.94 14.25 -15.26
N ALA A 447 -0.33 14.59 -14.12
CA ALA A 447 0.77 13.80 -13.56
C ALA A 447 0.31 12.43 -13.06
N CYS A 448 -0.89 12.36 -12.50
CA CYS A 448 -1.57 11.12 -12.10
C CYS A 448 -2.80 10.87 -12.98
N SER A 449 -2.68 11.14 -14.29
CA SER A 449 -3.79 10.99 -15.22
C SER A 449 -4.30 9.55 -15.27
N GLY A 450 -5.62 9.39 -15.47
CA GLY A 450 -6.23 8.08 -15.71
C GLY A 450 -5.57 7.34 -16.88
N MET A 451 -5.07 8.06 -17.89
CA MET A 451 -4.39 7.49 -19.06
C MET A 451 -3.10 6.75 -18.69
N THR A 452 -2.27 7.33 -17.82
CA THR A 452 -1.03 6.69 -17.34
C THR A 452 -1.36 5.42 -16.56
N LEU A 453 -2.31 5.49 -15.62
CA LEU A 453 -2.71 4.35 -14.80
C LEU A 453 -3.32 3.22 -15.63
N LEU A 454 -4.15 3.56 -16.63
CA LEU A 454 -4.71 2.59 -17.58
C LEU A 454 -3.61 1.93 -18.42
N THR A 455 -2.62 2.70 -18.89
CA THR A 455 -1.47 2.15 -19.64
C THR A 455 -0.66 1.16 -18.80
N PHE A 456 -0.37 1.51 -17.55
CA PHE A 456 0.30 0.60 -16.61
C PHE A 456 -0.55 -0.64 -16.32
N ALA A 457 -1.87 -0.49 -16.19
CA ALA A 457 -2.81 -1.60 -16.01
C ALA A 457 -2.71 -2.64 -17.12
N ILE A 458 -2.68 -2.16 -18.37
CA ILE A 458 -2.57 -3.00 -19.56
C ILE A 458 -1.23 -3.73 -19.53
N LEU A 459 -0.13 -2.99 -19.35
CA LEU A 459 1.22 -3.55 -19.41
C LEU A 459 1.49 -4.57 -18.29
N GLN A 460 1.05 -4.29 -17.06
CA GLN A 460 1.22 -5.24 -15.95
C GLN A 460 0.37 -6.49 -16.11
N SER A 461 -0.87 -6.33 -16.61
CA SER A 461 -1.77 -7.46 -16.88
C SER A 461 -1.25 -8.33 -18.02
N VAL A 462 -0.72 -7.72 -19.10
CA VAL A 462 -0.08 -8.45 -20.21
C VAL A 462 1.19 -9.17 -19.75
N CYS A 463 2.03 -8.50 -18.95
CA CYS A 463 3.25 -9.08 -18.41
C CYS A 463 2.93 -10.34 -17.59
N ILE A 464 2.06 -10.25 -16.60
CA ILE A 464 1.75 -11.40 -15.73
C ILE A 464 0.85 -12.43 -16.42
N GLY A 465 -0.13 -11.97 -17.19
CA GLY A 465 -1.11 -12.82 -17.86
C GLY A 465 -0.52 -13.72 -18.95
N TRP A 466 0.45 -13.19 -19.72
CA TRP A 466 0.96 -13.83 -20.94
C TRP A 466 2.48 -14.03 -20.98
N VAL A 467 3.28 -13.09 -20.47
CA VAL A 467 4.75 -13.18 -20.57
C VAL A 467 5.31 -14.06 -19.46
N TYR A 468 5.01 -13.72 -18.21
CA TYR A 468 5.34 -14.53 -17.04
C TYR A 468 4.45 -15.78 -16.98
N GLY A 469 3.18 -15.64 -17.37
CA GLY A 469 2.18 -16.70 -17.39
C GLY A 469 1.29 -16.69 -16.14
N ALA A 470 -0.02 -16.59 -16.36
CA ALA A 470 -0.99 -16.51 -15.26
C ALA A 470 -1.03 -17.78 -14.38
N GLU A 471 -0.74 -18.96 -14.96
CA GLU A 471 -0.63 -20.21 -14.19
C GLU A 471 0.55 -20.17 -13.23
N ASN A 472 1.73 -19.72 -13.68
CA ASN A 472 2.90 -19.57 -12.82
C ASN A 472 2.61 -18.65 -11.64
N MET A 473 1.88 -17.55 -11.88
CA MET A 473 1.45 -16.65 -10.81
C MET A 473 0.48 -17.34 -9.84
N TYR A 474 -0.48 -18.11 -10.34
CA TYR A 474 -1.40 -18.88 -9.49
C TYR A 474 -0.70 -19.96 -8.68
N ASP A 475 0.30 -20.64 -9.26
CA ASP A 475 1.14 -21.62 -8.57
C ASP A 475 1.93 -20.96 -7.43
N ASN A 476 2.51 -19.77 -7.66
CA ASN A 476 3.17 -18.98 -6.62
C ASN A 476 2.20 -18.57 -5.51
N ILE A 477 0.97 -18.18 -5.88
CA ILE A 477 -0.06 -17.81 -4.91
C ILE A 477 -0.47 -19.03 -4.09
N GLU A 478 -0.66 -20.19 -4.72
CA GLU A 478 -0.96 -21.44 -4.04
C GLU A 478 0.14 -21.82 -3.05
N ASP A 479 1.41 -21.63 -3.42
CA ASP A 479 2.56 -21.84 -2.53
C ASP A 479 2.57 -20.86 -1.33
N MET A 480 2.12 -19.61 -1.53
CA MET A 480 1.98 -18.64 -0.44
C MET A 480 0.81 -18.95 0.50
N ILE A 481 -0.42 -19.06 -0.02
CA ILE A 481 -1.63 -19.09 0.81
C ILE A 481 -2.18 -20.50 1.07
N GLY A 482 -1.61 -21.52 0.42
CA GLY A 482 -1.97 -22.94 0.55
C GLY A 482 -3.19 -23.39 -0.26
N TYR A 483 -3.77 -22.53 -1.10
CA TYR A 483 -4.87 -22.88 -2.00
C TYR A 483 -4.91 -21.98 -3.23
N ARG A 484 -5.51 -22.46 -4.32
CA ARG A 484 -5.75 -21.63 -5.53
C ARG A 484 -6.95 -20.70 -5.34
N PRO A 485 -6.80 -19.38 -5.57
CA PRO A 485 -7.92 -18.45 -5.60
C PRO A 485 -8.94 -18.78 -6.69
N TRP A 486 -10.09 -18.10 -6.66
CA TRP A 486 -11.11 -18.28 -7.69
C TRP A 486 -10.55 -17.91 -9.09
N PRO A 487 -10.74 -18.75 -10.14
CA PRO A 487 -10.14 -18.53 -11.46
C PRO A 487 -10.55 -17.23 -12.16
N VAL A 488 -11.58 -16.54 -11.68
CA VAL A 488 -11.99 -15.24 -12.23
C VAL A 488 -10.85 -14.24 -12.22
N MET A 489 -10.04 -14.17 -11.15
CA MET A 489 -8.91 -13.22 -11.10
C MET A 489 -7.89 -13.50 -12.23
N LYS A 490 -7.63 -14.79 -12.51
CA LYS A 490 -6.77 -15.23 -13.62
C LYS A 490 -7.28 -14.72 -14.96
N TYR A 491 -8.55 -14.96 -15.27
CA TYR A 491 -9.15 -14.55 -16.54
C TYR A 491 -9.26 -13.03 -16.66
N CYS A 492 -9.43 -12.33 -15.54
CA CYS A 492 -9.34 -10.87 -15.51
C CYS A 492 -7.95 -10.39 -15.96
N TRP A 493 -6.87 -10.91 -15.37
CA TRP A 493 -5.51 -10.53 -15.77
C TRP A 493 -5.18 -10.87 -17.21
N GLN A 494 -5.65 -12.02 -17.72
CA GLN A 494 -5.33 -12.46 -19.07
C GLN A 494 -6.12 -11.73 -20.16
N TYR A 495 -7.40 -11.45 -19.92
CA TYR A 495 -8.32 -10.98 -20.97
C TYR A 495 -9.09 -9.74 -20.56
N VAL A 496 -9.84 -9.78 -19.45
CA VAL A 496 -10.83 -8.73 -19.14
C VAL A 496 -10.16 -7.39 -18.85
N THR A 497 -9.19 -7.34 -17.94
CA THR A 497 -8.50 -6.10 -17.55
C THR A 497 -7.80 -5.45 -18.74
N PRO A 498 -6.96 -6.17 -19.54
CA PRO A 498 -6.36 -5.59 -20.74
C PRO A 498 -7.40 -5.04 -21.72
N ILE A 499 -8.46 -5.79 -22.03
CA ILE A 499 -9.46 -5.37 -23.02
C ILE A 499 -10.23 -4.13 -22.55
N VAL A 500 -10.73 -4.14 -21.32
CA VAL A 500 -11.50 -3.02 -20.75
C VAL A 500 -10.63 -1.78 -20.61
N CYS A 501 -9.38 -1.92 -20.15
CA CYS A 501 -8.46 -0.79 -20.04
C CYS A 501 -8.04 -0.25 -21.41
N MET A 502 -7.81 -1.12 -22.40
CA MET A 502 -7.50 -0.70 -23.77
C MET A 502 -8.68 0.06 -24.40
N ALA A 503 -9.91 -0.46 -24.27
CA ALA A 503 -11.10 0.21 -24.79
C ALA A 503 -11.29 1.59 -24.13
N THR A 504 -11.12 1.68 -22.81
CA THR A 504 -11.21 2.94 -22.06
C THR A 504 -10.12 3.92 -22.49
N LEU A 505 -8.87 3.46 -22.62
CA LEU A 505 -7.73 4.30 -23.04
C LEU A 505 -7.93 4.87 -24.44
N VAL A 506 -8.36 4.06 -25.41
CA VAL A 506 -8.66 4.53 -26.77
C VAL A 506 -9.76 5.59 -26.72
N PHE A 507 -10.81 5.36 -25.93
CA PHE A 507 -11.89 6.33 -25.81
C PHE A 507 -11.43 7.64 -25.13
N SER A 508 -10.59 7.57 -24.09
CA SER A 508 -10.00 8.75 -23.44
C SER A 508 -9.17 9.60 -24.41
N ILE A 509 -8.43 8.95 -25.33
CA ILE A 509 -7.65 9.65 -26.35
C ILE A 509 -8.57 10.32 -27.38
N VAL A 510 -9.62 9.63 -27.82
CA VAL A 510 -10.57 10.15 -28.83
C VAL A 510 -11.40 11.31 -28.29
N LYS A 511 -11.78 11.28 -27.01
CA LYS A 511 -12.60 12.31 -26.35
C LYS A 511 -11.78 13.19 -25.40
N TYR A 512 -10.51 13.38 -25.69
CA TYR A 512 -9.65 14.22 -24.87
C TYR A 512 -10.20 15.65 -24.79
N THR A 513 -10.42 16.12 -23.56
CA THR A 513 -10.78 17.50 -23.26
C THR A 513 -9.60 18.20 -22.57
N PRO A 514 -9.20 19.39 -23.04
CA PRO A 514 -8.16 20.15 -22.36
C PRO A 514 -8.64 20.60 -20.98
N LEU A 515 -7.70 20.69 -20.03
CA LEU A 515 -7.97 21.21 -18.69
C LEU A 515 -8.37 22.69 -18.75
N GLN A 516 -9.45 23.06 -18.06
CA GLN A 516 -9.88 24.44 -17.86
C GLN A 516 -10.11 24.70 -16.37
N PHE A 517 -9.75 25.90 -15.89
CA PHE A 517 -10.00 26.32 -14.52
C PHE A 517 -11.35 27.06 -14.44
N ASN A 518 -12.25 26.59 -13.58
CA ASN A 518 -13.59 27.15 -13.35
C ASN A 518 -14.37 27.45 -14.65
N ASN A 519 -14.20 26.60 -15.68
CA ASN A 519 -14.79 26.73 -17.03
C ASN A 519 -14.59 28.10 -17.72
N THR A 520 -13.67 28.93 -17.23
CA THR A 520 -13.51 30.33 -17.67
C THR A 520 -12.07 30.67 -17.99
N TYR A 521 -11.10 30.08 -17.27
CA TYR A 521 -9.69 30.28 -17.54
C TYR A 521 -9.13 29.08 -18.33
N GLU A 522 -8.55 29.39 -19.50
CA GLU A 522 -7.84 28.44 -20.33
C GLU A 522 -6.34 28.54 -20.09
N TYR A 523 -5.68 27.40 -19.91
CA TYR A 523 -4.24 27.38 -19.71
C TYR A 523 -3.51 27.81 -20.98
N PRO A 524 -2.36 28.50 -20.86
CA PRO A 524 -1.53 28.82 -22.02
C PRO A 524 -0.96 27.54 -22.63
N TRP A 525 -0.56 27.60 -23.92
CA TRP A 525 -0.07 26.45 -24.67
C TRP A 525 1.10 25.71 -23.97
N TRP A 526 1.98 26.46 -23.29
CA TRP A 526 3.10 25.89 -22.54
C TRP A 526 2.64 25.16 -21.28
N GLY A 527 1.52 25.55 -20.67
CA GLY A 527 0.90 24.85 -19.55
C GLY A 527 0.42 23.45 -19.96
N TYR A 528 -0.24 23.35 -21.12
CA TYR A 528 -0.59 22.05 -21.70
C TYR A 528 0.65 21.23 -22.07
N ALA A 529 1.72 21.86 -22.55
CA ALA A 529 2.99 21.18 -22.84
C ALA A 529 3.62 20.60 -21.56
N ILE A 530 3.63 21.36 -20.45
CA ILE A 530 4.09 20.86 -19.14
C ILE A 530 3.21 19.71 -18.65
N GLY A 531 1.89 19.82 -18.78
CA GLY A 531 0.96 18.73 -18.48
C GLY A 531 1.29 17.46 -19.28
N GLY A 532 1.46 17.59 -20.60
CA GLY A 532 1.90 16.50 -21.46
C GLY A 532 3.24 15.89 -21.03
N LEU A 533 4.20 16.72 -20.62
CA LEU A 533 5.49 16.25 -20.09
C LEU A 533 5.33 15.45 -18.79
N PHE A 534 4.43 15.83 -17.88
CA PHE A 534 4.15 15.04 -16.68
C PHE A 534 3.56 13.66 -17.00
N THR A 535 2.63 13.58 -17.95
CA THR A 535 2.07 12.30 -18.40
C THR A 535 3.14 11.44 -19.07
N LEU A 536 3.97 12.04 -19.93
CA LEU A 536 4.98 11.32 -20.70
C LEU A 536 6.18 10.90 -19.84
N SER A 537 6.56 11.67 -18.82
CA SER A 537 7.73 11.37 -17.97
C SER A 537 7.60 10.07 -17.19
N SER A 538 6.39 9.63 -16.86
CA SER A 538 6.12 8.33 -16.26
C SER A 538 5.85 7.26 -17.32
N THR A 539 5.00 7.57 -18.31
CA THR A 539 4.51 6.58 -19.28
C THR A 539 5.60 6.12 -20.27
N LEU A 540 6.49 7.02 -20.73
CA LEU A 540 7.56 6.68 -21.68
C LEU A 540 8.70 5.89 -21.06
N VAL A 541 8.84 5.87 -19.73
CA VAL A 541 9.90 5.11 -19.05
C VAL A 541 9.81 3.63 -19.38
N VAL A 542 8.60 3.09 -19.53
CA VAL A 542 8.40 1.67 -19.83
C VAL A 542 8.93 1.30 -21.22
N PRO A 543 8.48 1.90 -22.34
CA PRO A 543 9.02 1.57 -23.66
C PRO A 543 10.51 1.94 -23.81
N LEU A 544 10.96 3.06 -23.22
CA LEU A 544 12.38 3.42 -23.24
C LEU A 544 13.24 2.38 -22.53
N TRP A 545 12.77 1.86 -21.39
CA TRP A 545 13.44 0.77 -20.68
C TRP A 545 13.46 -0.52 -21.50
N MET A 546 12.34 -0.90 -22.12
CA MET A 546 12.27 -2.10 -22.97
C MET A 546 13.30 -2.03 -24.11
N VAL A 547 13.41 -0.88 -24.78
CA VAL A 547 14.42 -0.65 -25.83
C VAL A 547 15.83 -0.71 -25.25
N TYR A 548 16.08 -0.01 -24.14
CA TYR A 548 17.38 -0.02 -23.46
C TYR A 548 17.82 -1.45 -23.09
N ALA A 549 16.97 -2.21 -22.41
CA ALA A 549 17.25 -3.57 -21.95
C ALA A 549 17.54 -4.52 -23.12
N ILE A 550 16.78 -4.43 -24.22
CA ILE A 550 17.03 -5.21 -25.45
C ILE A 550 18.36 -4.81 -26.08
N CYS A 551 18.69 -3.52 -26.14
CA CYS A 551 19.93 -3.04 -26.75
C CYS A 551 21.17 -3.45 -25.95
N THR A 552 21.11 -3.47 -24.62
CA THR A 552 22.26 -3.77 -23.75
C THR A 552 22.49 -5.26 -23.51
N THR A 553 21.45 -6.10 -23.64
CA THR A 553 21.59 -7.55 -23.40
C THR A 553 22.39 -8.18 -24.54
N PRO A 554 23.47 -8.93 -24.27
CA PRO A 554 24.24 -9.60 -25.32
C PRO A 554 23.46 -10.78 -25.92
N GLY A 555 23.77 -11.13 -27.17
CA GLY A 555 23.15 -12.25 -27.89
C GLY A 555 22.30 -11.81 -29.09
N THR A 556 21.57 -12.75 -29.67
CA THR A 556 20.62 -12.51 -30.77
C THR A 556 19.30 -11.92 -30.25
N MET A 557 18.49 -11.30 -31.11
CA MET A 557 17.20 -10.70 -30.69
C MET A 557 16.29 -11.69 -29.95
N ARG A 558 16.27 -12.96 -30.39
CA ARG A 558 15.47 -14.01 -29.73
C ARG A 558 16.01 -14.36 -28.35
N GLU A 559 17.33 -14.55 -28.22
CA GLU A 559 17.97 -14.85 -26.93
C GLU A 559 17.82 -13.71 -25.93
N ARG A 560 17.93 -12.45 -26.42
CA ARG A 560 17.73 -11.25 -25.61
C ARG A 560 16.33 -11.21 -25.01
N ILE A 561 15.30 -11.37 -25.85
CA ILE A 561 13.90 -11.38 -25.40
C ILE A 561 13.65 -12.55 -24.44
N GLN A 562 14.13 -13.75 -24.77
CA GLN A 562 13.99 -14.91 -23.87
C GLN A 562 14.63 -14.67 -22.51
N THR A 563 15.83 -14.11 -22.48
CA THR A 563 16.55 -13.80 -21.23
C THR A 563 15.80 -12.75 -20.41
N LEU A 564 15.32 -11.68 -21.04
CA LEU A 564 14.60 -10.59 -20.37
C LEU A 564 13.18 -10.95 -19.94
N CYS A 565 12.59 -12.00 -20.54
CA CYS A 565 11.29 -12.55 -20.13
C CYS A 565 11.40 -13.70 -19.12
N THR A 566 12.63 -14.10 -18.75
CA THR A 566 12.84 -15.18 -17.77
C THR A 566 12.94 -14.60 -16.35
N PRO A 567 12.19 -15.14 -15.37
CA PRO A 567 12.27 -14.67 -13.99
C PRO A 567 13.62 -15.00 -13.34
N ALA A 568 13.96 -14.25 -12.29
CA ALA A 568 15.19 -14.43 -11.53
C ALA A 568 15.19 -15.78 -10.77
N LYS A 569 16.36 -16.41 -10.72
CA LYS A 569 16.54 -17.76 -10.15
C LYS A 569 16.44 -17.81 -8.62
N ASP A 570 16.59 -16.68 -7.96
CA ASP A 570 16.56 -16.52 -6.50
C ASP A 570 15.15 -16.23 -5.95
N LEU A 571 14.13 -16.23 -6.82
CA LEU A 571 12.75 -16.16 -6.36
C LEU A 571 12.38 -17.41 -5.55
N PRO A 572 11.47 -17.29 -4.56
CA PRO A 572 11.03 -18.42 -3.76
C PRO A 572 10.33 -19.46 -4.64
N SER A 573 11.04 -20.47 -5.12
CA SER A 573 10.39 -21.54 -5.88
C SER A 573 9.78 -22.54 -4.91
N GLY A 574 8.51 -22.90 -5.10
CA GLY A 574 7.85 -23.98 -4.34
C GLY A 574 8.65 -25.29 -4.41
N GLN A 575 9.41 -25.51 -5.50
CA GLN A 575 10.36 -26.61 -5.63
C GLN A 575 11.60 -26.48 -4.75
N SER A 576 12.09 -25.28 -4.43
CA SER A 576 13.22 -25.07 -3.51
C SER A 576 12.81 -25.32 -2.08
N ARG A 577 11.59 -24.93 -1.68
CA ARG A 577 11.06 -25.19 -0.33
C ARG A 577 10.60 -26.64 -0.18
N GLN A 578 10.01 -27.26 -1.21
CA GLN A 578 9.83 -28.72 -1.24
C GLN A 578 11.15 -29.45 -1.33
N LYS A 579 12.18 -28.95 -2.03
CA LYS A 579 13.54 -29.51 -2.00
C LYS A 579 14.28 -29.22 -0.72
N GLU A 580 13.94 -28.22 0.08
CA GLU A 580 14.49 -28.04 1.42
C GLU A 580 13.75 -28.92 2.41
N LEU A 581 12.41 -28.99 2.33
CA LEU A 581 11.61 -29.92 3.11
C LEU A 581 11.95 -31.38 2.75
N GLN A 582 12.18 -31.65 1.46
CA GLN A 582 12.71 -32.91 0.94
C GLN A 582 14.20 -33.05 1.20
N LEU A 583 15.10 -32.07 1.11
CA LEU A 583 16.51 -32.26 1.54
C LEU A 583 16.55 -32.61 3.03
N VAL A 584 15.67 -32.00 3.84
CA VAL A 584 15.46 -32.34 5.24
C VAL A 584 14.76 -33.72 5.42
N THR A 585 14.02 -34.22 4.41
CA THR A 585 13.38 -35.57 4.44
C THR A 585 13.94 -36.60 3.44
N PHE A 586 15.09 -36.31 2.82
CA PHE A 586 15.69 -37.01 1.68
C PHE A 586 17.20 -36.70 1.64
N GLU A 587 17.84 -36.61 2.81
CA GLU A 587 19.19 -37.14 2.95
C GLU A 587 19.09 -38.63 3.29
N THR A 588 19.49 -39.44 2.33
CA THR A 588 19.69 -40.87 2.42
C THR A 588 20.54 -41.27 3.64
N PHE A 589 19.93 -42.02 4.56
CA PHE A 589 20.48 -43.22 5.20
C PHE A 589 21.79 -43.14 6.02
N THR A 590 22.15 -42.03 6.67
CA THR A 590 22.94 -42.09 7.92
C THR A 590 22.86 -40.76 8.69
N ALA A 591 22.09 -40.68 9.77
CA ALA A 591 22.13 -39.49 10.63
C ALA A 591 23.18 -39.67 11.73
N LEU A 592 24.12 -38.72 11.87
CA LEU A 592 25.09 -38.66 12.97
C LEU A 592 24.74 -37.50 13.89
N GLN A 593 24.42 -37.77 15.14
CA GLN A 593 23.95 -36.76 16.08
C GLN A 593 24.68 -36.84 17.42
N THR A 594 25.15 -35.70 17.91
CA THR A 594 25.74 -35.55 19.24
C THR A 594 24.92 -34.57 20.05
N LEU A 595 24.29 -35.03 21.12
CA LEU A 595 23.46 -34.21 22.00
C LEU A 595 24.32 -33.56 23.08
N ARG A 596 24.06 -32.27 23.34
CA ARG A 596 24.66 -31.55 24.46
C ARG A 596 24.15 -32.12 25.80
N PRO A 597 24.90 -31.97 26.91
CA PRO A 597 24.46 -32.40 28.23
C PRO A 597 23.07 -31.84 28.58
N GLY A 598 22.20 -32.65 29.20
CA GLY A 598 20.85 -32.24 29.64
C GLY A 598 19.81 -32.01 28.53
N SER A 599 20.14 -32.31 27.27
CA SER A 599 19.20 -32.12 26.14
C SER A 599 18.08 -33.17 26.13
N THR A 600 16.87 -32.78 25.73
CA THR A 600 15.75 -33.71 25.49
C THR A 600 15.34 -33.71 24.03
N THR A 601 15.22 -34.89 23.39
CA THR A 601 14.83 -35.00 21.97
C THR A 601 13.79 -36.09 21.69
N LEU A 602 12.91 -35.84 20.71
CA LEU A 602 11.91 -36.78 20.20
C LEU A 602 12.17 -37.07 18.72
N GLN A 603 12.21 -38.34 18.30
CA GLN A 603 12.48 -38.72 16.91
C GLN A 603 11.65 -39.92 16.45
N THR A 604 11.28 -39.91 15.17
CA THR A 604 10.63 -41.03 14.49
C THR A 604 11.41 -41.36 13.23
N LEU A 605 11.95 -42.57 13.14
CA LEU A 605 12.74 -43.05 12.02
C LEU A 605 11.87 -43.79 11.02
N ARG A 606 12.14 -43.58 9.73
CA ARG A 606 11.47 -44.29 8.63
C ARG A 606 11.99 -45.74 8.53
N PRO A 607 11.25 -46.65 7.87
CA PRO A 607 11.72 -48.02 7.63
C PRO A 607 13.12 -48.05 6.97
N GLY A 608 13.99 -48.95 7.42
CA GLY A 608 15.35 -49.14 6.90
C GLY A 608 16.41 -48.13 7.37
N SER A 609 16.05 -47.04 8.03
CA SER A 609 17.01 -45.98 8.40
C SER A 609 18.17 -46.47 9.28
N THR A 610 19.40 -46.00 9.02
CA THR A 610 20.57 -46.20 9.89
C THR A 610 20.93 -44.91 10.62
N THR A 611 21.15 -44.95 11.94
CA THR A 611 21.52 -43.76 12.73
C THR A 611 22.64 -44.05 13.73
N LEU A 612 23.51 -43.05 13.96
CA LEU A 612 24.55 -43.04 14.99
C LEU A 612 24.32 -41.86 15.94
N GLN A 613 24.15 -42.13 17.22
CA GLN A 613 23.84 -41.08 18.20
C GLN A 613 24.75 -41.14 19.42
N THR A 614 25.22 -39.97 19.86
CA THR A 614 25.96 -39.81 21.13
C THR A 614 25.16 -38.89 22.05
N LEU A 615 24.72 -39.41 23.20
CA LEU A 615 24.03 -38.64 24.22
C LEU A 615 25.04 -38.04 25.19
N GLY A 616 24.97 -36.74 25.42
CA GLY A 616 25.67 -36.08 26.52
C GLY A 616 25.19 -36.57 27.89
N PRO A 617 25.92 -36.25 28.98
CA PRO A 617 25.49 -36.55 30.34
C PRO A 617 24.10 -35.97 30.66
N GLY A 618 23.23 -36.74 31.31
CA GLY A 618 21.89 -36.32 31.71
C GLY A 618 20.88 -36.07 30.57
N SER A 619 21.25 -36.35 29.31
CA SER A 619 20.35 -36.15 28.17
C SER A 619 19.26 -37.22 28.09
N THR A 620 18.08 -36.86 27.59
CA THR A 620 16.94 -37.78 27.42
C THR A 620 16.54 -37.87 25.94
N THR A 621 16.34 -39.07 25.40
CA THR A 621 15.83 -39.26 24.03
C THR A 621 14.65 -40.21 23.99
N LEU A 622 13.64 -39.88 23.18
CA LEU A 622 12.49 -40.73 22.87
C LEU A 622 12.50 -41.03 21.37
N GLN A 623 12.57 -42.31 20.99
CA GLN A 623 12.63 -42.70 19.57
C GLN A 623 11.65 -43.79 19.18
N THR A 624 11.08 -43.67 17.99
CA THR A 624 10.30 -44.73 17.35
C THR A 624 11.01 -45.18 16.08
N LEU A 625 11.41 -46.45 16.01
CA LEU A 625 12.12 -47.01 14.87
C LEU A 625 11.13 -47.63 13.88
N GLY A 626 11.30 -47.32 12.60
CA GLY A 626 10.63 -48.02 11.51
C GLY A 626 11.09 -49.48 11.39
N PRO A 627 10.35 -50.32 10.63
CA PRO A 627 10.77 -51.68 10.31
C PRO A 627 12.15 -51.73 9.63
N GLY A 628 13.03 -52.65 10.02
CA GLY A 628 14.36 -52.83 9.41
C GLY A 628 15.40 -51.73 9.71
N SER A 629 15.08 -50.74 10.55
CA SER A 629 16.01 -49.65 10.89
C SER A 629 17.16 -50.12 11.79
N THR A 630 18.35 -49.54 11.63
CA THR A 630 19.52 -49.80 12.48
C THR A 630 19.92 -48.56 13.28
N THR A 631 20.19 -48.68 14.57
CA THR A 631 20.61 -47.56 15.42
C THR A 631 21.80 -47.94 16.28
N LEU A 632 22.86 -47.14 16.27
CA LEU A 632 24.02 -47.27 17.17
C LEU A 632 24.03 -46.08 18.14
N GLN A 633 24.01 -46.31 19.45
CA GLN A 633 23.99 -45.25 20.45
C GLN A 633 25.15 -45.34 21.45
N THR A 634 25.73 -44.20 21.80
CA THR A 634 26.63 -44.07 22.95
C THR A 634 25.97 -43.17 23.98
N LEU A 635 25.68 -43.71 25.16
CA LEU A 635 25.00 -43.00 26.24
C LEU A 635 26.01 -42.43 27.24
N GLY A 636 25.94 -41.12 27.46
CA GLY A 636 26.67 -40.42 28.51
C GLY A 636 26.15 -40.76 29.91
N PRO A 637 26.91 -40.48 30.98
CA PRO A 637 26.48 -40.77 32.35
C PRO A 637 25.14 -40.10 32.69
N GLY A 638 24.22 -40.82 33.33
CA GLY A 638 22.91 -40.28 33.71
C GLY A 638 21.92 -40.07 32.56
N SER A 639 22.26 -40.46 31.33
CA SER A 639 21.37 -40.27 30.17
C SER A 639 20.24 -41.30 30.11
N THR A 640 19.09 -40.90 29.59
CA THR A 640 17.90 -41.75 29.49
C THR A 640 17.46 -41.93 28.03
N THR A 641 17.18 -43.16 27.61
CA THR A 641 16.63 -43.44 26.28
C THR A 641 15.39 -44.31 26.38
N LEU A 642 14.32 -43.90 25.70
CA LEU A 642 13.08 -44.65 25.56
C LEU A 642 12.86 -44.96 24.07
N GLN A 643 12.74 -46.24 23.71
CA GLN A 643 12.60 -46.64 22.31
C GLN A 643 11.45 -47.61 22.05
N THR A 644 10.75 -47.40 20.93
CA THR A 644 9.82 -48.38 20.35
C THR A 644 10.40 -48.93 19.06
N LEU A 645 10.70 -50.22 19.02
CA LEU A 645 11.37 -50.87 17.89
C LEU A 645 10.34 -51.41 16.88
N GLY A 646 10.57 -51.13 15.59
CA GLY A 646 9.83 -51.70 14.48
C GLY A 646 10.24 -53.16 14.21
N PRO A 647 9.43 -53.95 13.48
CA PRO A 647 9.80 -55.31 13.08
C PRO A 647 11.13 -55.34 12.31
N GLY A 648 12.04 -56.25 12.66
CA GLY A 648 13.34 -56.36 11.98
C GLY A 648 14.37 -55.25 12.30
N SER A 649 14.06 -54.30 13.18
CA SER A 649 15.00 -53.22 13.53
C SER A 649 16.12 -53.72 14.44
N THR A 650 17.34 -53.19 14.27
CA THR A 650 18.52 -53.52 15.08
C THR A 650 18.99 -52.32 15.89
N THR A 651 19.24 -52.49 17.19
CA THR A 651 19.83 -51.43 18.03
C THR A 651 21.07 -51.92 18.77
N LEU A 652 22.19 -51.22 18.63
CA LEU A 652 23.44 -51.46 19.35
C LEU A 652 23.73 -50.27 20.26
N ARG A 653 24.12 -50.52 21.51
CA ARG A 653 24.43 -49.43 22.45
C ARG A 653 25.72 -49.64 23.23
N SER A 654 26.32 -48.53 23.62
CA SER A 654 27.40 -48.43 24.61
C SER A 654 26.92 -47.56 25.77
N LEU A 655 26.80 -48.17 26.94
CA LEU A 655 26.22 -47.56 28.14
C LEU A 655 27.33 -47.16 29.12
N ARG A 656 27.31 -45.90 29.56
CA ARG A 656 28.15 -45.41 30.68
C ARG A 656 27.37 -45.45 32.00
N PRO A 657 28.06 -45.41 33.17
CA PRO A 657 27.41 -45.52 34.49
C PRO A 657 26.26 -44.52 34.69
N GLY A 658 25.15 -44.98 35.27
CA GLY A 658 23.96 -44.17 35.54
C GLY A 658 23.02 -43.98 34.34
N SER A 659 23.29 -44.59 33.19
CA SER A 659 22.37 -44.52 32.04
C SER A 659 21.12 -45.38 32.25
N THR A 660 19.95 -44.88 31.86
CA THR A 660 18.67 -45.58 31.94
C THR A 660 18.15 -45.89 30.54
N THR A 661 17.73 -47.13 30.28
CA THR A 661 17.16 -47.52 28.99
C THR A 661 15.81 -48.20 29.20
N LEU A 662 14.80 -47.85 28.40
CA LEU A 662 13.50 -48.52 28.39
C LEU A 662 13.10 -48.80 26.93
N ARG A 663 12.52 -49.97 26.68
CA ARG A 663 12.22 -50.42 25.30
C ARG A 663 10.92 -51.21 25.18
N SER A 664 10.24 -51.00 24.06
CA SER A 664 9.14 -51.83 23.57
C SER A 664 9.57 -52.53 22.28
N LEU A 665 9.54 -53.87 22.26
CA LEU A 665 10.02 -54.70 21.16
C LEU A 665 8.87 -55.20 20.29
N ARG A 666 9.11 -55.32 18.98
CA ARG A 666 8.20 -55.95 18.00
C ARG A 666 8.88 -57.18 17.38
N PRO A 667 8.14 -58.12 16.76
CA PRO A 667 8.70 -59.37 16.24
C PRO A 667 9.89 -59.14 15.28
N GLY A 668 10.96 -59.92 15.46
CA GLY A 668 12.17 -59.85 14.63
C GLY A 668 13.13 -58.69 14.93
N SER A 669 12.87 -57.87 15.96
CA SER A 669 13.83 -56.83 16.38
C SER A 669 15.01 -57.41 17.15
N THR A 670 16.23 -56.93 16.88
CA THR A 670 17.48 -57.35 17.53
C THR A 670 18.07 -56.21 18.34
N HIS A 671 18.61 -56.48 19.54
CA HIS A 671 19.30 -55.48 20.33
C HIS A 671 20.54 -56.04 21.02
N SER A 672 21.52 -55.17 21.28
CA SER A 672 22.73 -55.51 22.05
C SER A 672 23.24 -54.28 22.79
N ASP A 673 23.49 -54.45 24.09
CA ASP A 673 23.96 -53.40 24.99
C ASP A 673 25.35 -53.77 25.52
N SER A 674 26.34 -52.92 25.30
CA SER A 674 27.68 -53.05 25.86
C SER A 674 27.83 -52.14 27.09
N LEU A 675 28.13 -52.75 28.24
CA LEU A 675 28.33 -52.03 29.50
C LEU A 675 29.81 -51.65 29.64
N ARG A 676 30.11 -50.35 29.72
CA ARG A 676 31.45 -49.88 30.12
C ARG A 676 31.48 -49.65 31.63
N THR A 677 32.24 -50.46 32.35
CA THR A 677 32.56 -50.23 33.75
C THR A 677 33.51 -49.04 33.89
N SER A 678 33.32 -48.24 34.94
CA SER A 678 34.31 -47.25 35.37
C SER A 678 35.59 -48.00 35.76
N ARG A 679 36.71 -47.74 35.07
CA ARG A 679 38.02 -48.05 35.66
C ARG A 679 38.15 -47.21 36.92
N ILE A 680 38.21 -47.86 38.07
CA ILE A 680 38.80 -47.28 39.27
C ILE A 680 40.30 -47.39 39.06
N THR A 681 40.92 -46.28 38.67
CA THR A 681 42.35 -45.95 38.86
C THR A 681 42.48 -44.45 38.88
#